data_AF-A0A9D9IDZ1-F1
#
_entry.id   AF-A0A9D9IDZ1-F1
#
_cell.length_a   1.000
_cell.length_b   1.000
_cell.length_c   1.000
_cell.angle_alpha   90.00
_cell.angle_beta   90.00
_cell.angle_gamma   90.00
#
_symmetry.space_group_name_H-M   'P 1'
#
loop_
_entity.id
_entity.type
_entity.pdbx_description
1 polymer ?
#
loop_
_entity_poly.entity_id
_entity_poly.type
_entity_poly.pdbx_seq_one_letter_code
_entity_poly.pdbx_strand_id
1 'polypeptide(L)'
;METILLDGRWSLSAIIADKNIPLTRTAYTLPIPGEIHDALYSEGAIEDPYKGLESLNTSFISKSGWKAEKTFSLSKNPEAQYDMLLSRPIGKAVVVINGMETGEYSDTVRIRCTDALKDGENTISIIFPPQTSNERITALGIKGGIWIESSEDYLIRSVSIESSFDGSEWIADAEITIDAFKETEVDASLSINEKSEAHAIKLRKGTESYHLQLRPGDVQLWYPNGCGQPHLYPAEVLIDGCRFMFDIGFRTIEADERLIVNGIPLFLKGASYAKEDFIPTRTDSGRIERLIRSAKSANMNVLRIDGWKPSPELYDAADRCGIMIYQTGLDSGIKELISHPSFIPRTKNTVSVLSRVKPIGFPSLPSMKTIERIGDSKKNITSPAMDYHGEEMERILMHLASNFLFPENLEKMVYLSELQQAMILEREAAEIRMDSSASGILIDRLNDSWPAAGRAAIEYGGKWKLLLYAARAFFSPLAPILYVSNDKAYIYVVNDTGKKEKAELSIKLRSFSGSKKDAREYTVEVEPGSFTKAAEFPLKRLSRADGFLYVKMATKDILRERVILLDRPKNLNLENPEIKAEFSKADARTVYIKLKASKPALYVALDAGDIKGIFSDNLISVRPSAEKTIIFTAEDDINETEFRSKLKIMNLL
;
A
#
# COMPACT_ATOMS: atom_id res chain seq x y z
N MET A 1 10.39 14.66 -33.77
CA MET A 1 9.73 13.36 -33.53
C MET A 1 8.22 13.57 -33.63
N GLU A 2 7.52 12.78 -34.44
CA GLU A 2 6.05 12.84 -34.54
C GLU A 2 5.42 11.69 -33.76
N THR A 3 4.19 11.87 -33.27
CA THR A 3 3.47 10.88 -32.48
C THR A 3 2.04 10.70 -32.97
N ILE A 4 1.61 9.46 -33.14
CA ILE A 4 0.24 9.07 -33.50
C ILE A 4 -0.35 8.27 -32.34
N LEU A 5 -1.35 8.83 -31.66
CA LEU A 5 -2.04 8.18 -30.56
C LEU A 5 -3.08 7.18 -31.10
N LEU A 6 -3.03 5.93 -30.64
CA LEU A 6 -3.94 4.85 -31.05
C LEU A 6 -4.94 4.47 -29.95
N ASP A 7 -4.95 5.18 -28.83
CA ASP A 7 -5.94 5.07 -27.77
C ASP A 7 -7.38 5.32 -28.27
N GLY A 8 -8.35 4.92 -27.45
CA GLY A 8 -9.78 5.02 -27.72
C GLY A 8 -10.41 3.65 -27.96
N ARG A 9 -11.39 3.58 -28.86
CA ARG A 9 -12.20 2.36 -29.06
C ARG A 9 -11.56 1.40 -30.07
N TRP A 10 -11.44 0.14 -29.66
CA TRP A 10 -11.00 -0.99 -30.47
C TRP A 10 -12.12 -2.02 -30.57
N SER A 11 -12.19 -2.73 -31.70
CA SER A 11 -13.10 -3.87 -31.86
C SER A 11 -12.54 -5.07 -31.13
N LEU A 12 -13.32 -5.72 -30.26
CA LEU A 12 -12.92 -6.88 -29.47
C LEU A 12 -13.74 -8.11 -29.87
N SER A 13 -13.09 -9.22 -30.18
CA SER A 13 -13.75 -10.50 -30.44
C SER A 13 -13.01 -11.67 -29.82
N ALA A 14 -13.75 -12.71 -29.43
CA ALA A 14 -13.16 -13.98 -29.04
C ALA A 14 -12.71 -14.75 -30.29
N ILE A 15 -11.49 -15.30 -30.27
CA ILE A 15 -10.89 -16.05 -31.38
C ILE A 15 -10.66 -17.53 -31.05
N ILE A 16 -10.55 -17.88 -29.77
CA ILE A 16 -10.52 -19.25 -29.27
C ILE A 16 -11.48 -19.28 -28.08
N ALA A 17 -12.64 -19.93 -28.26
CA ALA A 17 -13.66 -19.95 -27.23
C ALA A 17 -13.45 -21.12 -26.26
N ASP A 18 -13.51 -20.85 -24.95
CA ASP A 18 -13.90 -21.87 -23.99
C ASP A 18 -15.27 -22.44 -24.38
N LYS A 19 -15.50 -23.74 -24.14
CA LYS A 19 -16.70 -24.45 -24.59
C LYS A 19 -18.01 -23.84 -24.07
N ASN A 20 -17.96 -23.04 -23.00
CA ASN A 20 -19.10 -22.43 -22.35
C ASN A 20 -19.05 -20.89 -22.31
N ILE A 21 -18.69 -20.23 -23.41
CA ILE A 21 -18.67 -18.76 -23.49
C ILE A 21 -20.11 -18.18 -23.51
N PRO A 22 -20.53 -17.36 -22.52
CA PRO A 22 -21.90 -16.85 -22.42
C PRO A 22 -22.14 -15.57 -23.24
N LEU A 23 -21.36 -15.34 -24.30
CA LEU A 23 -21.43 -14.12 -25.09
C LEU A 23 -22.55 -14.18 -26.13
N THR A 24 -23.28 -13.08 -26.26
CA THR A 24 -24.43 -12.94 -27.17
C THR A 24 -24.09 -12.23 -28.47
N ARG A 25 -22.91 -11.59 -28.57
CA ARG A 25 -22.45 -10.83 -29.73
C ARG A 25 -21.14 -11.40 -30.26
N THR A 26 -20.89 -11.21 -31.54
CA THR A 26 -19.63 -11.61 -32.21
C THR A 26 -18.49 -10.61 -31.99
N ALA A 27 -18.83 -9.36 -31.63
CA ALA A 27 -17.86 -8.32 -31.31
C ALA A 27 -18.40 -7.38 -30.22
N TYR A 28 -17.48 -6.87 -29.42
CA TYR A 28 -17.64 -5.91 -28.33
C TYR A 28 -16.65 -4.76 -28.55
N THR A 29 -16.70 -3.73 -27.71
CA THR A 29 -15.79 -2.59 -27.75
C THR A 29 -14.80 -2.68 -26.60
N LEU A 30 -13.50 -2.73 -26.89
CA LEU A 30 -12.46 -2.57 -25.88
C LEU A 30 -11.96 -1.11 -25.90
N PRO A 31 -12.17 -0.32 -24.85
CA PRO A 31 -11.42 0.91 -24.68
C PRO A 31 -9.95 0.57 -24.42
N ILE A 32 -9.02 1.27 -25.07
CA ILE A 32 -7.60 1.29 -24.74
C ILE A 32 -7.24 2.73 -24.38
N PRO A 33 -6.72 3.01 -23.18
CA PRO A 33 -6.47 2.06 -22.09
C PRO A 33 -7.74 1.43 -21.52
N GLY A 34 -7.66 0.15 -21.15
CA GLY A 34 -8.79 -0.64 -20.66
C GLY A 34 -8.53 -2.14 -20.72
N GLU A 35 -9.47 -2.93 -20.20
CA GLU A 35 -9.37 -4.39 -20.14
C GLU A 35 -10.72 -5.08 -20.38
N ILE A 36 -10.66 -6.39 -20.61
CA ILE A 36 -11.78 -7.16 -21.16
C ILE A 36 -12.95 -7.33 -20.19
N HIS A 37 -12.75 -7.46 -18.87
CA HIS A 37 -13.87 -7.63 -17.93
C HIS A 37 -14.77 -6.39 -17.93
N ASP A 38 -14.21 -5.20 -17.74
CA ASP A 38 -14.89 -3.91 -17.72
C ASP A 38 -15.50 -3.60 -19.08
N ALA A 39 -14.84 -3.97 -20.19
CA ALA A 39 -15.42 -3.87 -21.53
C ALA A 39 -16.71 -4.69 -21.64
N LEU A 40 -16.67 -5.97 -21.27
CA LEU A 40 -17.85 -6.86 -21.31
C LEU A 40 -18.93 -6.45 -20.31
N TYR A 41 -18.54 -6.03 -19.11
CA TYR A 41 -19.46 -5.55 -18.07
C TYR A 41 -20.20 -4.29 -18.53
N SER A 42 -19.49 -3.34 -19.14
CA SER A 42 -20.09 -2.09 -19.66
C SER A 42 -21.10 -2.33 -20.80
N GLU A 43 -20.95 -3.43 -21.53
CA GLU A 43 -21.89 -3.87 -22.57
C GLU A 43 -22.97 -4.84 -22.06
N GLY A 44 -23.01 -5.12 -20.74
CA GLY A 44 -24.00 -6.00 -20.12
C GLY A 44 -23.83 -7.49 -20.47
N ALA A 45 -22.63 -7.91 -20.90
CA ALA A 45 -22.34 -9.29 -21.26
C ALA A 45 -21.96 -10.17 -20.06
N ILE A 46 -21.53 -9.55 -18.95
CA ILE A 46 -21.22 -10.21 -17.68
C ILE A 46 -21.73 -9.37 -16.52
N GLU A 47 -21.89 -9.99 -15.35
CA GLU A 47 -22.09 -9.29 -14.07
C GLU A 47 -20.76 -8.78 -13.50
N ASP A 48 -20.81 -7.95 -12.45
CA ASP A 48 -19.61 -7.49 -11.75
C ASP A 48 -18.89 -8.70 -11.12
N PRO A 49 -17.64 -9.00 -11.53
CA PRO A 49 -16.94 -10.20 -11.08
C PRO A 49 -16.63 -10.20 -9.58
N TYR A 50 -16.77 -9.06 -8.88
CA TYR A 50 -16.54 -8.95 -7.44
C TYR A 50 -17.77 -9.25 -6.59
N LYS A 51 -18.91 -9.56 -7.20
CA LYS A 51 -20.17 -9.85 -6.51
C LYS A 51 -20.34 -11.35 -6.31
N GLY A 52 -20.60 -11.78 -5.08
CA GLY A 52 -21.01 -13.14 -4.72
C GLY A 52 -20.02 -14.21 -5.18
N LEU A 53 -20.35 -14.90 -6.26
CA LEU A 53 -19.53 -15.94 -6.86
C LEU A 53 -19.24 -15.66 -8.35
N GLU A 54 -19.50 -14.44 -8.81
CA GLU A 54 -19.49 -14.10 -10.25
C GLU A 54 -18.09 -14.23 -10.88
N SER A 55 -17.01 -14.10 -10.12
CA SER A 55 -15.65 -14.38 -10.63
C SER A 55 -15.50 -15.80 -11.19
N LEU A 56 -16.28 -16.77 -10.70
CA LEU A 56 -16.30 -18.13 -11.25
C LEU A 56 -16.96 -18.16 -12.63
N ASN A 57 -18.04 -17.38 -12.80
CA ASN A 57 -18.80 -17.26 -14.04
C ASN A 57 -18.04 -16.46 -15.10
N THR A 58 -17.14 -15.55 -14.70
CA THR A 58 -16.29 -14.78 -15.62
C THR A 58 -14.95 -15.44 -15.93
N SER A 59 -14.67 -16.62 -15.36
CA SER A 59 -13.39 -17.32 -15.56
C SER A 59 -13.12 -17.77 -17.00
N PHE A 60 -14.14 -17.78 -17.87
CA PHE A 60 -13.97 -18.05 -19.30
C PHE A 60 -13.12 -16.98 -20.00
N ILE A 61 -13.07 -15.74 -19.46
CA ILE A 61 -12.38 -14.62 -20.09
C ILE A 61 -10.89 -14.93 -20.20
N SER A 62 -10.25 -15.36 -19.10
CA SER A 62 -8.83 -15.70 -19.14
C SER A 62 -8.55 -17.02 -19.86
N LYS A 63 -9.53 -17.95 -19.89
CA LYS A 63 -9.41 -19.25 -20.59
C LYS A 63 -9.64 -19.16 -22.11
N SER A 64 -10.09 -18.01 -22.59
CA SER A 64 -10.37 -17.77 -24.01
C SER A 64 -9.29 -16.90 -24.64
N GLY A 65 -9.11 -17.04 -25.96
CA GLY A 65 -8.27 -16.15 -26.75
C GLY A 65 -9.08 -14.98 -27.27
N TRP A 66 -8.53 -13.78 -27.20
CA TRP A 66 -9.18 -12.54 -27.62
C TRP A 66 -8.36 -11.79 -28.65
N LYS A 67 -9.03 -11.07 -29.56
CA LYS A 67 -8.43 -10.16 -30.52
C LYS A 67 -9.05 -8.78 -30.36
N ALA A 68 -8.23 -7.78 -30.03
CA ALA A 68 -8.57 -6.37 -30.15
C ALA A 68 -8.01 -5.82 -31.47
N GLU A 69 -8.77 -5.06 -32.24
CA GLU A 69 -8.37 -4.58 -33.57
C GLU A 69 -8.78 -3.13 -33.82
N LYS A 70 -7.91 -2.38 -34.50
CA LYS A 70 -8.15 -0.99 -34.91
C LYS A 70 -7.52 -0.70 -36.27
N THR A 71 -8.23 0.08 -37.08
CA THR A 71 -7.74 0.65 -38.32
C THR A 71 -7.44 2.14 -38.16
N PHE A 72 -6.42 2.63 -38.86
CA PHE A 72 -6.07 4.04 -38.91
C PHE A 72 -5.39 4.38 -40.24
N SER A 73 -5.42 5.65 -40.65
CA SER A 73 -4.72 6.12 -41.85
C SER A 73 -3.38 6.76 -41.47
N LEU A 74 -2.35 6.50 -42.27
CA LEU A 74 -1.00 7.03 -42.11
C LEU A 74 -0.53 7.62 -43.45
N SER A 75 -0.03 8.84 -43.43
CA SER A 75 0.80 9.37 -44.51
C SER A 75 2.25 9.01 -44.20
N LYS A 76 2.78 7.98 -44.85
CA LYS A 76 4.07 7.40 -44.48
C LYS A 76 5.21 8.19 -45.12
N ASN A 77 6.11 8.73 -44.30
CA ASN A 77 7.37 9.30 -44.75
C ASN A 77 8.37 8.17 -45.02
N PRO A 78 8.90 8.04 -46.25
CA PRO A 78 9.83 6.98 -46.61
C PRO A 78 11.21 7.08 -45.92
N GLU A 79 11.60 8.27 -45.48
CA GLU A 79 12.89 8.51 -44.80
C GLU A 79 12.81 8.31 -43.28
N ALA A 80 11.59 8.26 -42.73
CA ALA A 80 11.38 8.09 -41.29
C ALA A 80 11.38 6.61 -40.89
N GLN A 81 11.92 6.35 -39.70
CA GLN A 81 11.67 5.10 -38.98
C GLN A 81 10.49 5.28 -38.03
N TYR A 82 9.78 4.18 -37.80
CA TYR A 82 8.57 4.10 -37.00
C TYR A 82 8.69 3.01 -35.95
N ASP A 83 8.39 3.37 -34.71
CA ASP A 83 8.25 2.43 -33.59
C ASP A 83 6.87 2.56 -32.96
N MET A 84 6.23 1.43 -32.69
CA MET A 84 5.03 1.38 -31.87
C MET A 84 5.42 1.19 -30.41
N LEU A 85 4.90 2.02 -29.50
CA LEU A 85 4.94 1.74 -28.08
C LEU A 85 3.65 1.03 -27.65
N LEU A 86 3.80 -0.13 -27.03
CA LEU A 86 2.77 -0.83 -26.28
C LEU A 86 3.02 -0.59 -24.79
N SER A 87 2.19 0.22 -24.13
CA SER A 87 2.40 0.61 -22.75
C SER A 87 1.57 -0.25 -21.78
N ARG A 88 2.27 -0.94 -20.87
CA ARG A 88 1.71 -1.73 -19.76
C ARG A 88 0.60 -2.72 -20.20
N PRO A 89 0.92 -3.72 -21.05
CA PRO A 89 -0.02 -4.81 -21.31
C PRO A 89 -0.36 -5.57 -20.03
N ILE A 90 -1.60 -6.03 -19.92
CA ILE A 90 -2.11 -6.85 -18.81
C ILE A 90 -2.20 -8.28 -19.32
N GLY A 91 -1.40 -9.16 -18.71
CA GLY A 91 -1.14 -10.49 -19.24
C GLY A 91 -0.23 -10.43 -20.48
N LYS A 92 -0.20 -11.52 -21.24
CA LYS A 92 0.50 -11.63 -22.52
C LYS A 92 -0.30 -10.98 -23.64
N ALA A 93 0.37 -10.24 -24.50
CA ALA A 93 -0.20 -9.60 -25.69
C ALA A 93 0.69 -9.88 -26.90
N VAL A 94 0.12 -10.45 -27.95
CA VAL A 94 0.77 -10.66 -29.25
C VAL A 94 0.35 -9.54 -30.19
N VAL A 95 1.32 -8.82 -30.75
CA VAL A 95 1.07 -7.66 -31.61
C VAL A 95 1.20 -8.06 -33.08
N VAL A 96 0.17 -7.78 -33.87
CA VAL A 96 0.12 -8.01 -35.31
C VAL A 96 -0.15 -6.68 -36.04
N ILE A 97 0.68 -6.32 -37.01
CA ILE A 97 0.55 -5.10 -37.81
C ILE A 97 0.43 -5.49 -39.28
N ASN A 98 -0.69 -5.15 -39.93
CA ASN A 98 -0.98 -5.52 -41.32
C ASN A 98 -0.75 -7.02 -41.65
N GLY A 99 -1.04 -7.89 -40.68
CA GLY A 99 -0.85 -9.34 -40.80
C GLY A 99 0.55 -9.86 -40.45
N MET A 100 1.51 -8.99 -40.14
CA MET A 100 2.84 -9.38 -39.66
C MET A 100 2.86 -9.44 -38.14
N GLU A 101 3.15 -10.60 -37.57
CA GLU A 101 3.36 -10.76 -36.13
C GLU A 101 4.73 -10.19 -35.72
N THR A 102 4.74 -9.36 -34.68
CA THR A 102 5.96 -8.69 -34.20
C THR A 102 6.55 -9.36 -32.96
N GLY A 103 5.71 -10.02 -32.15
CA GLY A 103 6.13 -10.76 -30.96
C GLY A 103 5.05 -10.84 -29.87
N GLU A 104 5.38 -11.56 -28.80
CA GLU A 104 4.61 -11.66 -27.55
C GLU A 104 5.25 -10.79 -26.47
N TYR A 105 4.45 -9.99 -25.77
CA TYR A 105 4.91 -9.01 -24.79
C TYR A 105 4.08 -9.04 -23.51
N SER A 106 4.75 -8.84 -22.38
CA SER A 106 4.13 -8.79 -21.04
C SER A 106 4.60 -7.60 -20.20
N ASP A 107 5.40 -6.71 -20.76
CA ASP A 107 5.79 -5.42 -20.17
C ASP A 107 5.80 -4.36 -21.29
N THR A 108 5.94 -3.10 -20.90
CA THR A 108 6.04 -1.97 -21.80
C THR A 108 7.18 -2.18 -22.79
N VAL A 109 6.90 -1.98 -24.08
CA VAL A 109 7.86 -2.28 -25.15
C VAL A 109 7.74 -1.31 -26.32
N ARG A 110 8.90 -0.98 -26.92
CA ARG A 110 9.02 -0.31 -28.22
C ARG A 110 9.26 -1.36 -29.30
N ILE A 111 8.43 -1.36 -30.33
CA ILE A 111 8.44 -2.36 -31.42
C ILE A 111 8.73 -1.63 -32.73
N ARG A 112 9.86 -1.95 -33.37
CA ARG A 112 10.17 -1.44 -34.73
C ARG A 112 9.12 -1.95 -35.71
N CYS A 113 8.34 -1.04 -36.29
CA CYS A 113 7.21 -1.36 -37.16
C CYS A 113 7.30 -0.70 -38.56
N THR A 114 8.47 -0.16 -38.89
CA THR A 114 8.71 0.58 -40.14
C THR A 114 8.34 -0.23 -41.38
N ASP A 115 8.75 -1.51 -41.45
CA ASP A 115 8.48 -2.36 -42.60
C ASP A 115 7.05 -2.94 -42.61
N ALA A 116 6.43 -3.04 -41.43
CA ALA A 116 5.06 -3.53 -41.29
C ALA A 116 4.00 -2.48 -41.66
N LEU A 117 4.31 -1.20 -41.51
CA LEU A 117 3.42 -0.08 -41.86
C LEU A 117 3.45 0.23 -43.37
N LYS A 118 2.31 0.63 -43.92
CA LYS A 118 2.16 1.08 -45.31
C LYS A 118 1.58 2.50 -45.37
N ASP A 119 1.75 3.16 -46.50
CA ASP A 119 1.05 4.41 -46.78
C ASP A 119 -0.46 4.15 -46.94
N GLY A 120 -1.30 5.03 -46.40
CA GLY A 120 -2.75 4.87 -46.34
C GLY A 120 -3.27 4.10 -45.13
N GLU A 121 -4.28 3.26 -45.33
CA GLU A 121 -4.96 2.54 -44.25
C GLU A 121 -4.10 1.39 -43.69
N ASN A 122 -3.96 1.32 -42.37
CA ASN A 122 -3.24 0.29 -41.64
C ASN A 122 -4.16 -0.38 -40.61
N THR A 123 -3.92 -1.65 -40.32
CA THR A 123 -4.62 -2.41 -39.29
C THR A 123 -3.62 -2.90 -38.24
N ILE A 124 -3.95 -2.69 -36.97
CA ILE A 124 -3.23 -3.27 -35.83
C ILE A 124 -4.19 -4.17 -35.08
N SER A 125 -3.72 -5.37 -34.74
CA SER A 125 -4.43 -6.33 -33.90
C SER A 125 -3.56 -6.69 -32.69
N ILE A 126 -4.17 -6.69 -31.50
CA ILE A 126 -3.59 -7.18 -30.27
C ILE A 126 -4.30 -8.48 -29.90
N ILE A 127 -3.57 -9.57 -29.87
CA ILE A 127 -4.10 -10.90 -29.52
C ILE A 127 -3.72 -11.20 -28.07
N PHE A 128 -4.73 -11.45 -27.24
CA PHE A 128 -4.54 -11.95 -25.87
C PHE A 128 -4.77 -13.46 -25.88
N PRO A 129 -3.72 -14.29 -25.83
CA PRO A 129 -3.88 -15.73 -25.78
C PRO A 129 -4.53 -16.17 -24.45
N PRO A 130 -5.15 -17.37 -24.41
CA PRO A 130 -5.62 -17.98 -23.17
C PRO A 130 -4.51 -18.07 -22.12
N GLN A 131 -4.81 -17.64 -20.89
CA GLN A 131 -3.89 -17.57 -19.78
C GLN A 131 -4.55 -18.11 -18.50
N THR A 132 -3.83 -19.00 -17.82
CA THR A 132 -4.22 -19.54 -16.51
C THR A 132 -3.36 -18.92 -15.42
N SER A 133 -4.00 -18.55 -14.32
CA SER A 133 -3.32 -18.13 -13.10
C SER A 133 -4.06 -18.69 -11.88
N ASN A 134 -3.41 -18.65 -10.72
CA ASN A 134 -4.05 -19.00 -9.45
C ASN A 134 -4.79 -17.79 -8.82
N GLU A 135 -4.86 -16.66 -9.52
CA GLU A 135 -5.62 -15.49 -9.07
C GLU A 135 -7.13 -15.74 -9.24
N ARG A 136 -7.94 -15.11 -8.40
CA ARG A 136 -9.40 -15.25 -8.49
C ARG A 136 -9.95 -14.68 -9.79
N ILE A 137 -9.34 -13.61 -10.28
CA ILE A 137 -9.66 -12.95 -11.54
C ILE A 137 -8.35 -12.66 -12.24
N THR A 138 -8.26 -13.06 -13.51
CA THR A 138 -7.10 -12.83 -14.37
C THR A 138 -7.52 -11.88 -15.48
N ALA A 139 -7.23 -10.59 -15.33
CA ALA A 139 -7.55 -9.57 -16.32
C ALA A 139 -6.63 -9.66 -17.55
N LEU A 140 -7.14 -9.21 -18.70
CA LEU A 140 -6.43 -9.14 -19.99
C LEU A 140 -6.76 -7.80 -20.64
N GLY A 141 -5.77 -7.06 -21.12
CA GLY A 141 -6.00 -5.71 -21.64
C GLY A 141 -4.72 -4.89 -21.74
N ILE A 142 -4.85 -3.57 -21.87
CA ILE A 142 -3.74 -2.62 -21.96
C ILE A 142 -3.99 -1.46 -20.99
N LYS A 143 -3.17 -1.31 -19.95
CA LYS A 143 -3.36 -0.28 -18.92
C LYS A 143 -2.78 1.09 -19.31
N GLY A 144 -1.70 1.12 -20.08
CA GLY A 144 -0.99 2.36 -20.38
C GLY A 144 -1.55 3.08 -21.61
N GLY A 145 -1.55 2.40 -22.75
CA GLY A 145 -1.98 2.95 -24.05
C GLY A 145 -1.14 2.40 -25.20
N ILE A 146 -1.44 2.84 -26.42
CA ILE A 146 -0.72 2.47 -27.64
C ILE A 146 -0.51 3.72 -28.50
N TRP A 147 0.71 3.91 -28.99
CA TRP A 147 1.02 4.97 -29.95
C TRP A 147 2.18 4.59 -30.85
N ILE A 148 2.34 5.34 -31.95
CA ILE A 148 3.47 5.21 -32.88
C ILE A 148 4.28 6.49 -32.82
N GLU A 149 5.59 6.38 -32.69
CA GLU A 149 6.55 7.47 -32.82
C GLU A 149 7.35 7.31 -34.11
N SER A 150 7.66 8.43 -34.75
CA SER A 150 8.50 8.45 -35.95
C SER A 150 9.55 9.56 -35.95
N SER A 151 10.66 9.27 -36.62
CA SER A 151 11.79 10.18 -36.77
C SER A 151 12.67 9.78 -37.95
N GLU A 152 13.24 10.77 -38.65
CA GLU A 152 14.24 10.57 -39.71
C GLU A 152 15.66 10.40 -39.16
N ASP A 153 15.90 10.88 -37.93
CA ASP A 153 17.24 11.03 -37.41
C ASP A 153 17.57 9.97 -36.37
N TYR A 154 16.73 9.88 -35.33
CA TYR A 154 16.93 8.99 -34.19
C TYR A 154 15.65 8.81 -33.36
N LEU A 155 15.62 7.78 -32.51
CA LEU A 155 14.59 7.58 -31.47
C LEU A 155 15.24 7.39 -30.10
N ILE A 156 14.68 8.06 -29.08
CA ILE A 156 15.09 7.90 -27.69
C ILE A 156 14.52 6.58 -27.16
N ARG A 157 15.39 5.67 -26.71
CA ARG A 157 15.02 4.34 -26.23
C ARG A 157 14.70 4.33 -24.75
N SER A 158 15.55 4.95 -23.95
CA SER A 158 15.38 5.04 -22.50
C SER A 158 16.14 6.24 -21.95
N VAL A 159 15.62 6.81 -20.87
CA VAL A 159 16.32 7.78 -20.03
C VAL A 159 16.15 7.32 -18.59
N SER A 160 17.24 7.16 -17.88
CA SER A 160 17.25 6.82 -16.45
C SER A 160 18.26 7.67 -15.71
N ILE A 161 18.01 7.93 -14.43
CA ILE A 161 18.93 8.66 -13.58
C ILE A 161 19.22 7.89 -12.30
N GLU A 162 20.50 7.85 -11.92
CA GLU A 162 20.94 7.23 -10.67
C GLU A 162 21.77 8.21 -9.85
N SER A 163 21.73 8.08 -8.52
CA SER A 163 22.57 8.85 -7.62
C SER A 163 23.58 7.94 -6.91
N SER A 164 24.81 8.39 -6.79
CA SER A 164 25.88 7.69 -6.07
C SER A 164 26.72 8.64 -5.23
N PHE A 165 27.41 8.09 -4.23
CA PHE A 165 28.36 8.83 -3.39
C PHE A 165 29.75 8.25 -3.58
N ASP A 166 30.73 9.08 -3.95
CA ASP A 166 32.10 8.64 -4.24
C ASP A 166 33.03 8.61 -3.01
N GLY A 167 32.50 8.98 -1.83
CA GLY A 167 33.26 9.15 -0.60
C GLY A 167 33.54 10.61 -0.25
N SER A 168 33.35 11.53 -1.19
CA SER A 168 33.53 12.97 -1.01
C SER A 168 32.29 13.77 -1.40
N GLU A 169 31.71 13.48 -2.57
CA GLU A 169 30.60 14.23 -3.14
C GLU A 169 29.52 13.29 -3.71
N TRP A 170 28.31 13.83 -3.85
CA TRP A 170 27.22 13.16 -4.56
C TRP A 170 27.37 13.39 -6.07
N ILE A 171 27.02 12.36 -6.84
CA ILE A 171 26.98 12.39 -8.30
C ILE A 171 25.60 11.89 -8.72
N ALA A 172 24.92 12.65 -9.57
CA ALA A 172 23.77 12.18 -10.33
C ALA A 172 24.22 11.86 -11.76
N ASP A 173 23.89 10.68 -12.26
CA ASP A 173 24.27 10.21 -13.60
C ASP A 173 23.02 9.86 -14.40
N ALA A 174 22.77 10.61 -15.47
CA ALA A 174 21.70 10.31 -16.42
C ALA A 174 22.24 9.44 -17.56
N GLU A 175 21.73 8.22 -17.67
CA GLU A 175 21.98 7.32 -18.80
C GLU A 175 20.89 7.49 -19.85
N ILE A 176 21.29 7.86 -21.06
CA ILE A 176 20.42 8.14 -22.21
C ILE A 176 20.76 7.12 -23.30
N THR A 177 19.81 6.25 -23.64
CA THR A 177 19.96 5.30 -24.75
C THR A 177 19.23 5.84 -25.98
N ILE A 178 19.95 5.99 -27.09
CA ILE A 178 19.42 6.48 -28.36
C ILE A 178 19.73 5.49 -29.47
N ASP A 179 18.76 5.26 -30.34
CA ASP A 179 18.94 4.52 -31.59
C ASP A 179 18.90 5.52 -32.76
N ALA A 180 20.07 5.79 -33.35
CA ALA A 180 20.22 6.75 -34.43
C ALA A 180 20.30 6.07 -35.80
N PHE A 181 19.61 6.64 -36.78
CA PHE A 181 19.50 6.08 -38.13
C PHE A 181 20.57 6.60 -39.07
N LYS A 182 21.13 7.77 -38.73
CA LYS A 182 22.25 8.42 -39.38
C LYS A 182 23.14 9.12 -38.35
N GLU A 183 24.32 9.52 -38.78
CA GLU A 183 25.17 10.38 -37.97
C GLU A 183 24.52 11.77 -37.84
N THR A 184 24.37 12.23 -36.60
CA THR A 184 23.81 13.53 -36.27
C THR A 184 24.33 13.98 -34.91
N GLU A 185 23.95 15.17 -34.46
CA GLU A 185 24.28 15.69 -33.14
C GLU A 185 22.99 16.09 -32.42
N VAL A 186 22.92 15.82 -31.12
CA VAL A 186 21.77 16.16 -30.29
C VAL A 186 22.21 16.87 -29.02
N ASP A 187 21.56 17.98 -28.69
CA ASP A 187 21.79 18.66 -27.43
C ASP A 187 21.06 17.93 -26.30
N ALA A 188 21.83 17.60 -25.26
CA ALA A 188 21.29 17.01 -24.06
C ALA A 188 21.79 17.74 -22.81
N SER A 189 20.93 17.88 -21.81
CA SER A 189 21.32 18.46 -20.51
C SER A 189 20.67 17.73 -19.36
N LEU A 190 21.37 17.70 -18.24
CA LEU A 190 20.87 17.28 -16.94
C LEU A 190 20.86 18.49 -16.01
N SER A 191 19.75 18.75 -15.35
CA SER A 191 19.64 19.80 -14.33
C SER A 191 19.02 19.27 -13.04
N ILE A 192 19.55 19.74 -11.91
CA ILE A 192 19.05 19.47 -10.57
C ILE A 192 19.15 20.78 -9.78
N ASN A 193 18.01 21.29 -9.30
CA ASN A 193 17.90 22.64 -8.70
C ASN A 193 18.40 23.74 -9.66
N GLU A 194 19.34 24.58 -9.22
CA GLU A 194 19.95 25.67 -10.00
C GLU A 194 21.19 25.22 -10.79
N LYS A 195 21.61 23.95 -10.67
CA LYS A 195 22.78 23.43 -11.36
C LYS A 195 22.38 22.66 -12.61
N SER A 196 23.19 22.78 -13.66
CA SER A 196 22.97 22.09 -14.92
C SER A 196 24.30 21.78 -15.60
N GLU A 197 24.34 20.65 -16.30
CA GLU A 197 25.41 20.23 -17.20
C GLU A 197 24.79 19.95 -18.57
N ALA A 198 25.38 20.50 -19.63
CA ALA A 198 24.88 20.39 -20.99
C ALA A 198 25.99 19.93 -21.95
N HIS A 199 25.66 19.00 -22.82
CA HIS A 199 26.60 18.40 -23.77
C HIS A 199 25.92 18.20 -25.13
N ALA A 200 26.67 18.48 -26.19
CA ALA A 200 26.31 18.05 -27.54
C ALA A 200 26.76 16.60 -27.74
N ILE A 201 25.80 15.69 -27.90
CA ILE A 201 26.05 14.26 -28.07
C ILE A 201 26.12 13.95 -29.56
N LYS A 202 27.29 13.48 -30.00
CA LYS A 202 27.48 13.01 -31.38
C LYS A 202 26.94 11.60 -31.51
N LEU A 203 25.83 11.47 -32.22
CA LEU A 203 25.17 10.20 -32.46
C LEU A 203 25.82 9.47 -33.62
N ARG A 204 26.18 8.22 -33.38
CA ARG A 204 26.59 7.27 -34.41
C ARG A 204 25.42 6.40 -34.81
N LYS A 205 25.39 5.98 -36.07
CA LYS A 205 24.36 5.07 -36.54
C LYS A 205 24.34 3.78 -35.70
N GLY A 206 23.17 3.44 -35.16
CA GLY A 206 22.96 2.32 -34.26
C GLY A 206 22.47 2.75 -32.87
N THR A 207 22.31 1.77 -31.99
CA THR A 207 21.91 1.98 -30.59
C THR A 207 23.14 2.18 -29.72
N GLU A 208 23.25 3.33 -29.06
CA GLU A 208 24.31 3.65 -28.11
C GLU A 208 23.74 4.29 -26.83
N SER A 209 24.45 4.14 -25.72
CA SER A 209 24.13 4.76 -24.42
C SER A 209 25.15 5.86 -24.10
N TYR A 210 24.64 6.98 -23.59
CA TYR A 210 25.41 8.18 -23.27
C TYR A 210 25.15 8.57 -21.81
N HIS A 211 26.16 9.14 -21.15
CA HIS A 211 26.10 9.51 -19.73
C HIS A 211 26.27 11.02 -19.55
N LEU A 212 25.39 11.62 -18.76
CA LEU A 212 25.50 13.00 -18.30
C LEU A 212 25.60 13.02 -16.78
N GLN A 213 26.78 13.38 -16.28
CA GLN A 213 27.04 13.43 -14.84
C GLN A 213 26.95 14.87 -14.32
N LEU A 214 26.24 15.05 -13.21
CA LEU A 214 26.10 16.32 -12.52
C LEU A 214 26.45 16.15 -11.03
N ARG A 215 27.24 17.08 -10.50
CA ARG A 215 27.54 17.19 -9.07
C ARG A 215 26.61 18.23 -8.42
N PRO A 216 25.54 17.81 -7.71
CA PRO A 216 24.58 18.74 -7.10
C PRO A 216 25.20 19.59 -5.98
N GLY A 217 26.34 19.19 -5.41
CA GLY A 217 26.97 19.86 -4.26
C GLY A 217 26.33 19.41 -2.95
N ASP A 218 26.15 20.34 -2.01
CA ASP A 218 25.53 20.04 -0.72
C ASP A 218 24.04 19.72 -0.90
N VAL A 219 23.64 18.51 -0.47
CA VAL A 219 22.28 18.02 -0.55
C VAL A 219 21.78 17.57 0.82
N GLN A 220 20.48 17.74 1.05
CA GLN A 220 19.78 17.12 2.17
C GLN A 220 19.45 15.68 1.79
N LEU A 221 19.74 14.74 2.69
CA LEU A 221 19.56 13.32 2.42
C LEU A 221 18.08 12.91 2.50
N TRP A 222 17.72 11.92 1.70
CA TRP A 222 16.45 11.22 1.82
C TRP A 222 16.49 10.26 3.01
N TYR A 223 15.48 10.32 3.89
CA TYR A 223 15.35 9.42 5.03
C TYR A 223 14.02 8.64 5.01
N PRO A 224 14.05 7.36 5.44
CA PRO A 224 12.85 6.59 5.72
C PRO A 224 12.02 7.22 6.85
N ASN A 225 10.73 6.90 6.85
CA ASN A 225 9.76 7.39 7.81
C ASN A 225 10.21 7.07 9.25
N GLY A 226 10.15 8.08 10.12
CA GLY A 226 10.60 8.01 11.50
C GLY A 226 12.10 8.27 11.72
N CYS A 227 12.90 8.47 10.67
CA CYS A 227 14.35 8.73 10.77
C CYS A 227 14.79 10.08 10.21
N GLY A 228 13.87 10.83 9.59
CA GLY A 228 14.14 12.13 8.99
C GLY A 228 13.05 12.50 7.97
N GLN A 229 13.30 13.54 7.19
CA GLN A 229 12.43 13.88 6.06
C GLN A 229 12.93 13.18 4.78
N PRO A 230 12.03 12.69 3.92
CA PRO A 230 12.39 12.14 2.62
C PRO A 230 12.64 13.28 1.62
N HIS A 231 13.80 13.93 1.70
CA HIS A 231 14.16 15.00 0.76
C HIS A 231 14.31 14.45 -0.66
N LEU A 232 13.59 15.05 -1.61
CA LEU A 232 13.62 14.73 -3.02
C LEU A 232 13.94 15.99 -3.81
N TYR A 233 14.69 15.82 -4.88
CA TYR A 233 15.10 16.89 -5.78
C TYR A 233 14.55 16.63 -7.18
N PRO A 234 13.79 17.57 -7.78
CA PRO A 234 13.40 17.44 -9.17
C PRO A 234 14.64 17.52 -10.04
N ALA A 235 14.77 16.54 -10.92
CA ALA A 235 15.80 16.45 -11.94
C ALA A 235 15.15 16.47 -13.32
N GLU A 236 15.66 17.31 -14.22
CA GLU A 236 15.23 17.37 -15.61
C GLU A 236 16.37 16.90 -16.50
N VAL A 237 16.09 15.89 -17.33
CA VAL A 237 16.90 15.55 -18.49
C VAL A 237 16.19 16.10 -19.72
N LEU A 238 16.83 17.04 -20.41
CA LEU A 238 16.33 17.63 -21.65
C LEU A 238 17.14 17.08 -22.82
N ILE A 239 16.49 16.51 -23.83
CA ILE A 239 17.11 15.99 -25.06
C ILE A 239 16.35 16.59 -26.24
N ASP A 240 16.98 17.49 -27.00
CA ASP A 240 16.35 18.11 -28.17
C ASP A 240 14.94 18.70 -27.92
N GLY A 241 14.77 19.35 -26.76
CA GLY A 241 13.48 19.88 -26.33
C GLY A 241 12.52 18.88 -25.66
N CYS A 242 12.77 17.57 -25.76
CA CYS A 242 12.03 16.54 -25.03
C CYS A 242 12.45 16.52 -23.55
N ARG A 243 11.49 16.71 -22.65
CA ARG A 243 11.72 16.78 -21.19
C ARG A 243 11.40 15.45 -20.51
N PHE A 244 12.34 14.97 -19.71
CA PHE A 244 12.17 13.82 -18.82
C PHE A 244 12.37 14.27 -17.38
N MET A 245 11.34 14.14 -16.56
CA MET A 245 11.35 14.56 -15.16
C MET A 245 11.51 13.37 -14.23
N PHE A 246 12.37 13.53 -13.22
CA PHE A 246 12.62 12.53 -12.18
C PHE A 246 12.66 13.20 -10.80
N ASP A 247 12.34 12.46 -9.75
CA ASP A 247 12.59 12.86 -8.37
C ASP A 247 13.76 12.04 -7.80
N ILE A 248 14.85 12.70 -7.41
CA ILE A 248 16.05 12.03 -6.89
C ILE A 248 16.15 12.21 -5.38
N GLY A 249 16.40 11.11 -4.66
CA GLY A 249 16.69 11.11 -3.23
C GLY A 249 18.09 10.58 -2.93
N PHE A 250 18.97 11.45 -2.44
CA PHE A 250 20.35 11.10 -2.09
C PHE A 250 20.39 10.38 -0.73
N ARG A 251 20.95 9.16 -0.69
CA ARG A 251 21.05 8.36 0.54
C ARG A 251 22.09 7.26 0.38
N THR A 252 22.60 6.75 1.50
CA THR A 252 23.33 5.48 1.54
C THR A 252 22.46 4.38 2.15
N ILE A 253 22.54 3.17 1.61
CA ILE A 253 21.94 1.96 2.18
C ILE A 253 23.04 0.92 2.37
N GLU A 254 23.22 0.53 3.62
CA GLU A 254 24.16 -0.50 4.05
C GLU A 254 23.43 -1.56 4.86
N ALA A 255 24.07 -2.73 5.03
CA ALA A 255 23.51 -3.81 5.84
C ALA A 255 24.61 -4.57 6.58
N ASP A 256 24.38 -4.74 7.88
CA ASP A 256 25.16 -5.59 8.78
C ASP A 256 24.18 -6.37 9.70
N GLU A 257 24.18 -6.17 11.02
CA GLU A 257 23.16 -6.72 11.90
C GLU A 257 21.78 -6.08 11.71
N ARG A 258 21.72 -4.89 11.12
CA ARG A 258 20.49 -4.19 10.75
C ARG A 258 20.66 -3.55 9.38
N LEU A 259 19.54 -3.10 8.79
CA LEU A 259 19.59 -2.19 7.65
C LEU A 259 19.99 -0.82 8.17
N ILE A 260 20.98 -0.19 7.54
CA ILE A 260 21.53 1.10 7.96
C ILE A 260 21.28 2.08 6.82
N VAL A 261 20.58 3.18 7.12
CA VAL A 261 20.33 4.25 6.13
C VAL A 261 20.95 5.54 6.64
N ASN A 262 21.86 6.12 5.86
CA ASN A 262 22.61 7.32 6.23
C ASN A 262 23.28 7.19 7.62
N GLY A 263 23.83 6.02 7.92
CA GLY A 263 24.46 5.70 9.22
C GLY A 263 23.49 5.36 10.36
N ILE A 264 22.17 5.35 10.14
CA ILE A 264 21.17 5.06 11.17
C ILE A 264 20.68 3.61 11.05
N PRO A 265 20.91 2.74 12.06
CA PRO A 265 20.40 1.36 12.04
C PRO A 265 18.88 1.33 12.29
N LEU A 266 18.15 0.56 11.48
CA LEU A 266 16.69 0.53 11.46
C LEU A 266 16.13 -0.78 12.02
N PHE A 267 15.06 -0.66 12.80
CA PHE A 267 14.09 -1.74 12.99
C PHE A 267 13.00 -1.60 11.94
N LEU A 268 12.84 -2.62 11.09
CA LEU A 268 11.92 -2.57 9.97
C LEU A 268 10.47 -2.77 10.47
N LYS A 269 9.58 -1.83 10.17
CA LYS A 269 8.18 -1.83 10.60
C LYS A 269 7.33 -1.63 9.37
N GLY A 270 6.50 -2.61 9.05
CA GLY A 270 5.83 -2.58 7.77
C GLY A 270 4.73 -3.58 7.59
N ALA A 271 4.42 -3.80 6.32
CA ALA A 271 3.46 -4.77 5.88
C ALA A 271 3.84 -5.33 4.51
N SER A 272 3.35 -6.54 4.20
CA SER A 272 3.28 -7.00 2.81
C SER A 272 2.23 -6.17 2.06
N TYR A 273 2.51 -5.82 0.82
CA TYR A 273 1.65 -4.99 -0.02
C TYR A 273 1.08 -5.85 -1.16
N ALA A 274 -0.25 -5.90 -1.24
CA ALA A 274 -0.95 -6.67 -2.28
C ALA A 274 -1.21 -5.78 -3.49
N LYS A 275 -1.46 -6.40 -4.65
CA LYS A 275 -2.02 -5.68 -5.81
C LYS A 275 -3.21 -4.85 -5.36
N GLU A 276 -3.34 -3.64 -5.88
CA GLU A 276 -4.43 -2.74 -5.48
C GLU A 276 -5.79 -3.26 -5.93
N ASP A 277 -5.80 -4.02 -7.03
CA ASP A 277 -6.98 -4.58 -7.68
C ASP A 277 -6.58 -5.82 -8.51
N PHE A 278 -7.43 -6.85 -8.60
CA PHE A 278 -7.23 -7.94 -9.59
C PHE A 278 -7.48 -7.49 -11.04
N ILE A 279 -8.16 -6.36 -11.23
CA ILE A 279 -8.37 -5.70 -12.51
C ILE A 279 -7.54 -4.40 -12.49
N PRO A 280 -6.29 -4.40 -12.97
CA PRO A 280 -5.34 -3.31 -12.73
C PRO A 280 -5.79 -1.93 -13.24
N THR A 281 -6.65 -1.88 -14.25
CA THR A 281 -7.22 -0.64 -14.82
C THR A 281 -8.18 0.08 -13.86
N ARG A 282 -8.73 -0.62 -12.85
CA ARG A 282 -9.58 -0.02 -11.80
C ARG A 282 -8.78 0.74 -10.73
N THR A 283 -7.45 0.78 -10.84
CA THR A 283 -6.55 1.47 -9.90
C THR A 283 -5.93 2.70 -10.52
N ASP A 284 -6.09 3.84 -9.83
CA ASP A 284 -5.43 5.12 -10.11
C ASP A 284 -4.27 5.42 -9.13
N SER A 285 -3.46 6.43 -9.48
CA SER A 285 -2.34 6.91 -8.65
C SER A 285 -2.81 7.46 -7.29
N GLY A 286 -4.02 8.00 -7.20
CA GLY A 286 -4.61 8.49 -5.95
C GLY A 286 -4.85 7.38 -4.94
N ARG A 287 -5.31 6.20 -5.38
CA ARG A 287 -5.48 5.00 -4.53
C ARG A 287 -4.14 4.54 -3.98
N ILE A 288 -3.12 4.43 -4.85
CA ILE A 288 -1.75 4.06 -4.46
C ILE A 288 -1.23 5.05 -3.41
N GLU A 289 -1.29 6.35 -3.69
CA GLU A 289 -0.85 7.40 -2.78
C GLU A 289 -1.56 7.32 -1.41
N ARG A 290 -2.87 7.08 -1.39
CA ARG A 290 -3.63 6.89 -0.13
C ARG A 290 -3.15 5.68 0.66
N LEU A 291 -2.87 4.55 0.01
CA LEU A 291 -2.35 3.34 0.67
C LEU A 291 -0.98 3.59 1.29
N ILE A 292 -0.05 4.18 0.54
CA ILE A 292 1.30 4.48 1.02
C ILE A 292 1.28 5.52 2.15
N ARG A 293 0.46 6.57 2.04
CA ARG A 293 0.25 7.55 3.13
C ARG A 293 -0.34 6.91 4.38
N SER A 294 -1.19 5.90 4.21
CA SER A 294 -1.76 5.14 5.33
C SER A 294 -0.70 4.32 6.06
N ALA A 295 0.21 3.66 5.32
CA ALA A 295 1.37 2.99 5.90
C ALA A 295 2.28 3.98 6.67
N LYS A 296 2.60 5.13 6.06
CA LYS A 296 3.37 6.20 6.71
C LYS A 296 2.72 6.65 8.03
N SER A 297 1.42 6.89 7.99
CA SER A 297 0.64 7.33 9.15
C SER A 297 0.60 6.27 10.26
N ALA A 298 0.78 5.00 9.93
CA ALA A 298 0.91 3.89 10.88
C ALA A 298 2.34 3.65 11.38
N ASN A 299 3.25 4.63 11.23
CA ASN A 299 4.66 4.53 11.63
C ASN A 299 5.44 3.40 10.92
N MET A 300 4.97 2.95 9.75
CA MET A 300 5.71 2.00 8.91
C MET A 300 6.84 2.73 8.18
N ASN A 301 7.95 2.03 7.94
CA ASN A 301 9.10 2.50 7.18
C ASN A 301 9.47 1.57 6.02
N VAL A 302 8.81 0.42 5.88
CA VAL A 302 9.02 -0.52 4.78
C VAL A 302 7.70 -1.15 4.32
N LEU A 303 7.60 -1.46 3.03
CA LEU A 303 6.61 -2.36 2.47
C LEU A 303 7.30 -3.46 1.68
N ARG A 304 6.79 -4.69 1.78
CA ARG A 304 7.26 -5.83 1.00
C ARG A 304 6.32 -6.09 -0.16
N ILE A 305 6.87 -6.21 -1.37
CA ILE A 305 6.13 -6.60 -2.58
C ILE A 305 6.75 -7.90 -3.10
N ASP A 306 5.92 -8.91 -3.37
CA ASP A 306 6.41 -10.25 -3.71
C ASP A 306 5.77 -10.76 -5.01
N GLY A 307 6.61 -11.10 -5.99
CA GLY A 307 6.20 -11.82 -7.19
C GLY A 307 5.44 -11.00 -8.24
N TRP A 308 5.42 -9.67 -8.15
CA TRP A 308 4.86 -8.79 -9.18
C TRP A 308 5.56 -7.43 -9.23
N LYS A 309 5.62 -6.83 -10.43
CA LYS A 309 6.16 -5.47 -10.66
C LYS A 309 5.01 -4.46 -10.51
N PRO A 310 5.01 -3.60 -9.48
CA PRO A 310 4.05 -2.52 -9.37
C PRO A 310 4.34 -1.43 -10.39
N SER A 311 3.43 -0.48 -10.48
CA SER A 311 3.62 0.64 -11.39
C SER A 311 4.53 1.72 -10.79
N PRO A 312 5.18 2.56 -11.62
CA PRO A 312 6.09 3.61 -11.14
C PRO A 312 5.49 4.49 -10.06
N GLU A 313 4.17 4.75 -10.15
CA GLU A 313 3.45 5.61 -9.20
C GLU A 313 3.50 5.08 -7.75
N LEU A 314 3.69 3.76 -7.55
CA LEU A 314 3.90 3.19 -6.23
C LEU A 314 5.26 3.57 -5.66
N TYR A 315 6.32 3.46 -6.46
CA TYR A 315 7.65 3.84 -6.03
C TYR A 315 7.73 5.34 -5.79
N ASP A 316 7.15 6.16 -6.67
CA ASP A 316 7.09 7.61 -6.48
C ASP A 316 6.35 8.00 -5.18
N ALA A 317 5.25 7.32 -4.88
CA ALA A 317 4.51 7.54 -3.64
C ALA A 317 5.33 7.11 -2.42
N ALA A 318 6.06 6.00 -2.53
CA ALA A 318 6.94 5.46 -1.50
C ALA A 318 8.13 6.41 -1.23
N ASP A 319 8.73 6.95 -2.29
CA ASP A 319 9.80 7.95 -2.28
C ASP A 319 9.33 9.20 -1.51
N ARG A 320 8.19 9.78 -1.89
CA ARG A 320 7.60 10.96 -1.21
C ARG A 320 7.23 10.69 0.24
N CYS A 321 6.80 9.45 0.55
CA CYS A 321 6.36 9.10 1.90
C CYS A 321 7.50 8.66 2.82
N GLY A 322 8.70 8.40 2.30
CA GLY A 322 9.79 7.80 3.07
C GLY A 322 9.54 6.32 3.39
N ILE A 323 8.84 5.59 2.53
CA ILE A 323 8.55 4.17 2.72
C ILE A 323 9.51 3.37 1.85
N MET A 324 10.34 2.54 2.46
CA MET A 324 11.24 1.69 1.69
C MET A 324 10.48 0.52 1.04
N ILE A 325 10.91 0.09 -0.14
CA ILE A 325 10.33 -1.04 -0.85
C ILE A 325 11.30 -2.22 -0.86
N TYR A 326 10.88 -3.32 -0.23
CA TYR A 326 11.53 -4.62 -0.34
C TYR A 326 10.82 -5.45 -1.41
N GLN A 327 11.40 -5.50 -2.61
CA GLN A 327 10.86 -6.25 -3.74
C GLN A 327 11.48 -7.65 -3.82
N THR A 328 10.66 -8.69 -3.90
CA THR A 328 11.07 -10.09 -4.11
C THR A 328 10.39 -10.72 -5.31
N GLY A 329 10.91 -11.86 -5.78
CA GLY A 329 10.28 -12.67 -6.82
C GLY A 329 10.31 -12.08 -8.24
N LEU A 330 11.23 -11.16 -8.53
CA LEU A 330 11.48 -10.64 -9.88
C LEU A 330 12.91 -10.97 -10.33
N ASP A 331 13.04 -11.50 -11.55
CA ASP A 331 14.31 -11.84 -12.19
C ASP A 331 14.80 -10.76 -13.18
N SER A 332 13.92 -9.84 -13.61
CA SER A 332 14.23 -8.77 -14.58
C SER A 332 13.73 -7.40 -14.11
N GLY A 333 14.25 -6.31 -14.71
CA GLY A 333 13.80 -4.94 -14.43
C GLY A 333 14.39 -4.27 -13.19
N ILE A 334 15.37 -4.91 -12.51
CA ILE A 334 15.98 -4.36 -11.28
C ILE A 334 16.68 -3.02 -11.51
N LYS A 335 17.27 -2.78 -12.70
CA LYS A 335 18.01 -1.55 -13.00
C LYS A 335 17.13 -0.30 -12.88
N GLU A 336 15.89 -0.35 -13.39
CA GLU A 336 14.91 0.75 -13.27
C GLU A 336 14.50 1.03 -11.81
N LEU A 337 14.62 0.04 -10.92
CA LEU A 337 14.25 0.21 -9.52
C LEU A 337 15.34 0.89 -8.69
N ILE A 338 16.59 0.87 -9.16
CA ILE A 338 17.75 1.42 -8.42
C ILE A 338 17.67 2.96 -8.34
N SER A 339 17.05 3.60 -9.33
CA SER A 339 16.81 5.05 -9.36
C SER A 339 15.89 5.51 -8.23
N HIS A 340 14.98 4.65 -7.76
CA HIS A 340 14.01 5.02 -6.73
C HIS A 340 14.62 5.06 -5.33
N PRO A 341 14.48 6.17 -4.60
CA PRO A 341 15.04 6.27 -3.27
C PRO A 341 14.43 5.34 -2.20
N SER A 342 13.23 4.85 -2.43
CA SER A 342 12.60 3.85 -1.58
C SER A 342 13.19 2.45 -1.76
N PHE A 343 13.80 2.13 -2.91
CA PHE A 343 14.20 0.76 -3.21
C PHE A 343 15.34 0.27 -2.30
N ILE A 344 15.19 -0.94 -1.78
CA ILE A 344 16.22 -1.65 -1.01
C ILE A 344 16.99 -2.60 -1.95
N PRO A 345 18.29 -2.35 -2.23
CA PRO A 345 19.09 -3.22 -3.06
C PRO A 345 19.19 -4.64 -2.50
N ARG A 346 19.18 -5.65 -3.36
CA ARG A 346 19.28 -7.08 -2.98
C ARG A 346 20.74 -7.55 -2.96
N THR A 347 21.49 -7.13 -1.95
CA THR A 347 22.83 -7.67 -1.66
C THR A 347 22.73 -8.88 -0.71
N LYS A 348 23.80 -9.67 -0.59
CA LYS A 348 23.85 -10.80 0.36
C LYS A 348 23.52 -10.36 1.80
N ASN A 349 24.01 -9.20 2.21
CA ASN A 349 23.80 -8.68 3.56
C ASN A 349 22.38 -8.16 3.76
N THR A 350 21.82 -7.41 2.81
CA THR A 350 20.43 -6.92 2.93
C THR A 350 19.45 -8.09 2.98
N VAL A 351 19.65 -9.13 2.15
CA VAL A 351 18.85 -10.37 2.22
C VAL A 351 18.95 -11.05 3.59
N SER A 352 20.14 -11.09 4.20
CA SER A 352 20.32 -11.66 5.55
C SER A 352 19.65 -10.84 6.66
N VAL A 353 19.53 -9.52 6.51
CA VAL A 353 18.75 -8.69 7.43
C VAL A 353 17.27 -8.96 7.23
N LEU A 354 16.83 -8.95 5.97
CA LEU A 354 15.41 -9.10 5.60
C LEU A 354 14.86 -10.49 5.96
N SER A 355 15.69 -11.54 5.98
CA SER A 355 15.27 -12.89 6.41
C SER A 355 14.91 -12.98 7.91
N ARG A 356 15.34 -12.01 8.73
CA ARG A 356 15.03 -11.93 10.16
C ARG A 356 13.82 -11.04 10.47
N VAL A 357 13.18 -10.49 9.43
CA VAL A 357 11.92 -9.75 9.55
C VAL A 357 10.79 -10.76 9.74
N LYS A 358 10.02 -10.61 10.81
CA LYS A 358 8.99 -11.57 11.21
C LYS A 358 7.63 -11.18 10.62
N PRO A 359 6.97 -12.05 9.85
CA PRO A 359 5.60 -11.82 9.44
C PRO A 359 4.64 -12.03 10.63
N ILE A 360 3.62 -11.19 10.75
CA ILE A 360 2.51 -11.34 11.71
C ILE A 360 1.18 -11.22 10.97
N GLY A 361 0.14 -11.90 11.42
CA GLY A 361 -1.18 -11.74 10.82
C GLY A 361 -2.26 -12.64 11.39
N PHE A 362 -3.48 -12.13 11.36
CA PHE A 362 -4.69 -12.78 11.84
C PHE A 362 -5.88 -12.25 11.03
N PRO A 363 -6.83 -13.10 10.63
CA PRO A 363 -7.97 -12.68 9.81
C PRO A 363 -9.04 -11.92 10.64
N SER A 364 -9.75 -10.99 10.01
CA SER A 364 -10.95 -10.34 10.56
C SER A 364 -12.02 -10.17 9.48
N LEU A 365 -13.27 -10.00 9.91
CA LEU A 365 -14.32 -9.58 8.99
C LEU A 365 -14.02 -8.16 8.48
N PRO A 366 -14.53 -7.78 7.30
CA PRO A 366 -14.46 -6.40 6.84
C PRO A 366 -15.68 -5.62 7.33
N SER A 367 -15.66 -4.31 7.12
CA SER A 367 -16.78 -3.43 7.43
C SER A 367 -18.08 -3.87 6.74
N MET A 368 -19.21 -3.44 7.32
CA MET A 368 -20.55 -3.69 6.77
C MET A 368 -20.66 -3.24 5.31
N LYS A 369 -20.02 -2.13 4.93
CA LYS A 369 -20.00 -1.64 3.54
C LYS A 369 -19.35 -2.65 2.59
N THR A 370 -18.25 -3.26 3.00
CA THR A 370 -17.55 -4.28 2.20
C THR A 370 -18.36 -5.57 2.13
N ILE A 371 -19.02 -5.97 3.23
CA ILE A 371 -19.96 -7.11 3.21
C ILE A 371 -21.12 -6.86 2.23
N GLU A 372 -21.68 -5.65 2.21
CA GLU A 372 -22.70 -5.25 1.25
C GLU A 372 -22.19 -5.27 -0.20
N ARG A 373 -20.92 -4.87 -0.42
CA ARG A 373 -20.28 -4.93 -1.75
C ARG A 373 -20.07 -6.37 -2.23
N ILE A 374 -19.73 -7.30 -1.35
CA ILE A 374 -19.68 -8.74 -1.68
C ILE A 374 -21.06 -9.20 -2.15
N GLY A 375 -22.15 -8.62 -1.65
CA GLY A 375 -23.50 -8.88 -2.16
C GLY A 375 -24.09 -10.20 -1.67
N ASP A 376 -23.76 -10.62 -0.45
CA ASP A 376 -24.42 -11.75 0.20
C ASP A 376 -25.85 -11.41 0.62
N SER A 377 -26.83 -11.96 -0.11
CA SER A 377 -28.26 -11.78 0.20
C SER A 377 -28.66 -12.34 1.56
N LYS A 378 -27.90 -13.28 2.13
CA LYS A 378 -28.17 -13.87 3.44
C LYS A 378 -27.63 -13.03 4.61
N LYS A 379 -26.75 -12.06 4.33
CA LYS A 379 -26.02 -11.28 5.34
C LYS A 379 -25.44 -12.17 6.45
N ASN A 380 -24.89 -13.31 6.06
CA ASN A 380 -24.43 -14.34 6.98
C ASN A 380 -22.97 -14.67 6.67
N ILE A 381 -22.13 -14.60 7.69
CA ILE A 381 -20.69 -14.79 7.54
C ILE A 381 -20.28 -16.21 7.15
N THR A 382 -21.16 -17.20 7.24
CA THR A 382 -20.95 -18.58 6.77
C THR A 382 -21.77 -18.85 5.49
N SER A 383 -22.15 -17.81 4.76
CA SER A 383 -22.74 -17.98 3.43
C SER A 383 -21.66 -18.38 2.41
N PRO A 384 -22.03 -19.07 1.30
CA PRO A 384 -21.07 -19.42 0.27
C PRO A 384 -20.30 -18.22 -0.30
N ALA A 385 -20.94 -17.05 -0.39
CA ALA A 385 -20.28 -15.82 -0.84
C ALA A 385 -19.25 -15.33 0.20
N MET A 386 -19.60 -15.32 1.49
CA MET A 386 -18.66 -14.92 2.53
C MET A 386 -17.50 -15.91 2.70
N ASP A 387 -17.75 -17.22 2.56
CA ASP A 387 -16.71 -18.24 2.56
C ASP A 387 -15.79 -18.09 1.33
N TYR A 388 -16.37 -17.84 0.16
CA TYR A 388 -15.59 -17.61 -1.06
C TYR A 388 -14.74 -16.35 -0.94
N HIS A 389 -15.28 -15.26 -0.39
CA HIS A 389 -14.57 -13.99 -0.19
C HIS A 389 -13.70 -13.95 1.08
N GLY A 390 -13.69 -15.02 1.87
CA GLY A 390 -13.09 -15.05 3.20
C GLY A 390 -11.81 -15.88 3.29
N GLU A 391 -10.92 -15.46 4.19
CA GLU A 391 -9.72 -16.21 4.57
C GLU A 391 -9.86 -16.69 6.01
N GLU A 392 -9.66 -17.99 6.23
CA GLU A 392 -9.64 -18.59 7.58
C GLU A 392 -10.88 -18.24 8.44
N MET A 393 -12.08 -18.22 7.85
CA MET A 393 -13.34 -17.78 8.50
C MET A 393 -13.62 -18.52 9.82
N GLU A 394 -13.36 -19.84 9.85
CA GLU A 394 -13.49 -20.67 11.05
C GLU A 394 -12.58 -20.18 12.19
N ARG A 395 -11.35 -19.76 11.87
CA ARG A 395 -10.38 -19.26 12.86
C ARG A 395 -10.87 -17.97 13.50
N ILE A 396 -11.51 -17.08 12.74
CA ILE A 396 -12.15 -15.86 13.26
C ILE A 396 -13.18 -16.24 14.33
N LEU A 397 -14.11 -17.14 13.96
CA LEU A 397 -15.24 -17.54 14.81
C LEU A 397 -14.81 -18.27 16.08
N MET A 398 -13.88 -19.23 15.96
CA MET A 398 -13.35 -19.98 17.09
C MET A 398 -12.68 -19.05 18.12
N HIS A 399 -11.92 -18.06 17.65
CA HIS A 399 -11.27 -17.10 18.55
C HIS A 399 -12.28 -16.15 19.20
N LEU A 400 -13.32 -15.72 18.46
CA LEU A 400 -14.39 -14.88 19.01
C LEU A 400 -15.07 -15.58 20.18
N ALA A 401 -15.53 -16.83 19.99
CA ALA A 401 -16.14 -17.63 21.04
C ALA A 401 -15.20 -17.93 22.23
N SER A 402 -13.89 -17.97 21.98
CA SER A 402 -12.88 -18.22 23.00
C SER A 402 -12.58 -17.01 23.90
N ASN A 403 -12.77 -15.78 23.39
CA ASN A 403 -12.32 -14.55 24.06
C ASN A 403 -13.43 -13.58 24.44
N PHE A 404 -14.54 -13.56 23.71
CA PHE A 404 -15.64 -12.62 23.90
C PHE A 404 -16.95 -13.35 24.21
N LEU A 405 -17.92 -12.62 24.78
CA LEU A 405 -19.31 -13.08 24.71
C LEU A 405 -19.74 -13.04 23.25
N PHE A 406 -20.47 -14.07 22.81
CA PHE A 406 -20.80 -14.18 21.39
C PHE A 406 -21.69 -13.00 20.97
N PRO A 407 -21.37 -12.29 19.88
CA PRO A 407 -22.05 -11.07 19.48
C PRO A 407 -23.51 -11.34 19.07
N GLU A 408 -24.40 -10.42 19.44
CA GLU A 408 -25.84 -10.50 19.19
C GLU A 408 -26.26 -10.11 17.78
N ASN A 409 -25.38 -9.42 17.04
CA ASN A 409 -25.61 -9.00 15.66
C ASN A 409 -24.29 -8.93 14.86
N LEU A 410 -24.42 -8.79 13.54
CA LEU A 410 -23.28 -8.77 12.62
C LEU A 410 -22.37 -7.54 12.80
N GLU A 411 -22.92 -6.37 13.12
CA GLU A 411 -22.12 -5.15 13.34
C GLU A 411 -21.17 -5.33 14.54
N LYS A 412 -21.69 -5.85 15.65
CA LYS A 412 -20.89 -6.18 16.84
C LYS A 412 -19.86 -7.27 16.54
N MET A 413 -20.22 -8.25 15.71
CA MET A 413 -19.30 -9.31 15.28
C MET A 413 -18.13 -8.76 14.45
N VAL A 414 -18.39 -7.84 13.52
CA VAL A 414 -17.35 -7.15 12.74
C VAL A 414 -16.39 -6.42 13.68
N TYR A 415 -16.92 -5.57 14.56
CA TYR A 415 -16.11 -4.83 15.54
C TYR A 415 -15.26 -5.75 16.42
N LEU A 416 -15.84 -6.79 17.00
CA LEU A 416 -15.10 -7.72 17.86
C LEU A 416 -14.05 -8.51 17.07
N SER A 417 -14.30 -8.85 15.80
CA SER A 417 -13.32 -9.53 14.96
C SER A 417 -12.12 -8.65 14.61
N GLU A 418 -12.35 -7.37 14.34
CA GLU A 418 -11.28 -6.40 14.10
C GLU A 418 -10.50 -6.06 15.38
N LEU A 419 -11.20 -5.90 16.50
CA LEU A 419 -10.57 -5.71 17.81
C LEU A 419 -9.68 -6.90 18.17
N GLN A 420 -10.18 -8.12 17.96
CA GLN A 420 -9.41 -9.34 18.18
C GLN A 420 -8.14 -9.38 17.33
N GLN A 421 -8.25 -9.10 16.02
CA GLN A 421 -7.10 -9.00 15.13
C GLN A 421 -6.08 -7.98 15.66
N ALA A 422 -6.53 -6.78 16.02
CA ALA A 422 -5.66 -5.74 16.59
C ALA A 422 -4.95 -6.18 17.88
N MET A 423 -5.68 -6.80 18.82
CA MET A 423 -5.12 -7.27 20.09
C MET A 423 -4.10 -8.39 19.92
N ILE A 424 -4.34 -9.33 18.99
CA ILE A 424 -3.41 -10.43 18.70
C ILE A 424 -2.12 -9.87 18.10
N LEU A 425 -2.23 -9.02 17.07
CA LEU A 425 -1.05 -8.47 16.39
C LEU A 425 -0.26 -7.50 17.27
N GLU A 426 -0.93 -6.74 18.14
CA GLU A 426 -0.24 -5.91 19.13
C GLU A 426 0.63 -6.76 20.07
N ARG A 427 0.13 -7.92 20.51
CA ARG A 427 0.88 -8.84 21.36
C ARG A 427 2.05 -9.47 20.61
N GLU A 428 1.83 -9.99 19.41
CA GLU A 428 2.90 -10.58 18.59
C GLU A 428 4.00 -9.55 18.29
N ALA A 429 3.63 -8.32 17.93
CA ALA A 429 4.57 -7.24 17.69
C ALA A 429 5.39 -6.90 18.95
N ALA A 430 4.75 -6.90 20.13
CA ALA A 430 5.43 -6.67 21.40
C ALA A 430 6.45 -7.78 21.73
N GLU A 431 6.10 -9.04 21.50
CA GLU A 431 7.01 -10.18 21.70
C GLU A 431 8.21 -10.08 20.73
N ILE A 432 7.99 -9.78 19.46
CA ILE A 432 9.06 -9.63 18.45
C ILE A 432 9.98 -8.45 18.74
N ARG A 433 9.45 -7.31 19.21
CA ARG A 433 10.28 -6.14 19.57
C ARG A 433 11.19 -6.37 20.78
N MET A 434 10.94 -7.42 21.57
CA MET A 434 11.82 -7.85 22.66
C MET A 434 12.75 -9.01 22.25
N ASP A 435 12.69 -9.48 21.00
CA ASP A 435 13.60 -10.47 20.45
C ASP A 435 14.77 -9.77 19.76
N SER A 436 15.95 -9.82 20.36
CA SER A 436 17.17 -9.20 19.81
C SER A 436 17.62 -9.80 18.48
N SER A 437 17.12 -10.99 18.10
CA SER A 437 17.42 -11.59 16.80
C SER A 437 16.58 -11.00 15.66
N ALA A 438 15.42 -10.41 15.97
CA ALA A 438 14.52 -9.85 14.99
C ALA A 438 15.02 -8.51 14.44
N SER A 439 14.97 -8.36 13.11
CA SER A 439 15.31 -7.11 12.42
C SER A 439 14.08 -6.27 12.07
N GLY A 440 12.88 -6.81 12.25
CA GLY A 440 11.65 -6.11 11.96
C GLY A 440 10.39 -6.97 12.00
N ILE A 441 9.26 -6.33 11.66
CA ILE A 441 7.91 -6.89 11.60
C ILE A 441 7.24 -6.50 10.29
N LEU A 442 6.60 -7.46 9.62
CA LEU A 442 5.68 -7.22 8.50
C LEU A 442 4.29 -7.74 8.83
N ILE A 443 3.30 -6.86 8.83
CA ILE A 443 1.89 -7.26 8.84
C ILE A 443 1.56 -7.90 7.49
N ASP A 444 1.00 -9.11 7.53
CA ASP A 444 0.37 -9.76 6.38
C ASP A 444 -1.14 -9.49 6.48
N ARG A 445 -1.69 -8.48 5.79
CA ARG A 445 -1.08 -7.60 4.78
C ARG A 445 -1.57 -6.14 4.93
N LEU A 446 -1.05 -5.20 4.15
CA LEU A 446 -1.49 -3.80 4.19
C LEU A 446 -2.91 -3.65 3.65
N ASN A 447 -3.16 -4.15 2.43
CA ASN A 447 -4.37 -3.89 1.66
C ASN A 447 -4.95 -5.16 1.02
N ASP A 448 -6.25 -5.14 0.74
CA ASP A 448 -6.91 -6.16 -0.09
C ASP A 448 -6.94 -5.76 -1.57
N SER A 449 -6.85 -6.77 -2.46
CA SER A 449 -6.99 -6.62 -3.92
C SER A 449 -8.44 -6.69 -4.41
N TRP A 450 -9.38 -7.05 -3.54
CA TRP A 450 -10.81 -7.21 -3.84
C TRP A 450 -11.63 -7.22 -2.54
N PRO A 451 -12.96 -7.02 -2.57
CA PRO A 451 -13.80 -7.07 -1.37
C PRO A 451 -13.67 -8.43 -0.67
N ALA A 452 -13.11 -8.45 0.55
CA ALA A 452 -12.78 -9.71 1.22
C ALA A 452 -12.82 -9.61 2.74
N ALA A 453 -13.06 -10.75 3.40
CA ALA A 453 -12.73 -10.96 4.80
C ALA A 453 -11.33 -11.58 4.88
N GLY A 454 -10.46 -11.06 5.74
CA GLY A 454 -9.07 -11.49 5.72
C GLY A 454 -8.16 -10.63 6.59
N ARG A 455 -6.86 -10.78 6.33
CA ARG A 455 -5.80 -10.32 7.22
C ARG A 455 -5.37 -8.86 6.97
N ALA A 456 -5.92 -8.20 5.96
CA ALA A 456 -5.55 -6.85 5.59
C ALA A 456 -5.86 -5.81 6.68
N ALA A 457 -5.00 -4.80 6.80
CA ALA A 457 -5.21 -3.63 7.66
C ALA A 457 -6.08 -2.54 7.01
N ILE A 458 -6.14 -2.52 5.67
CA ILE A 458 -6.94 -1.63 4.85
C ILE A 458 -7.80 -2.48 3.91
N GLU A 459 -9.12 -2.29 3.97
CA GLU A 459 -10.06 -2.98 3.10
C GLU A 459 -9.91 -2.54 1.64
N TYR A 460 -10.42 -3.33 0.70
CA TYR A 460 -10.41 -2.97 -0.73
C TYR A 460 -11.02 -1.59 -1.03
N GLY A 461 -12.02 -1.15 -0.26
CA GLY A 461 -12.61 0.18 -0.40
C GLY A 461 -11.74 1.35 0.11
N GLY A 462 -10.56 1.08 0.66
CA GLY A 462 -9.65 2.06 1.26
C GLY A 462 -9.91 2.35 2.74
N LYS A 463 -10.94 1.75 3.34
CA LYS A 463 -11.27 1.93 4.76
C LYS A 463 -10.25 1.26 5.66
N TRP A 464 -9.77 1.99 6.67
CA TRP A 464 -8.88 1.44 7.68
C TRP A 464 -9.66 0.53 8.63
N LYS A 465 -9.17 -0.71 8.80
CA LYS A 465 -9.59 -1.56 9.92
C LYS A 465 -8.96 -1.05 11.22
N LEU A 466 -9.51 -1.47 12.36
CA LEU A 466 -8.96 -1.18 13.70
C LEU A 466 -7.49 -1.59 13.83
N LEU A 467 -7.05 -2.60 13.07
CA LEU A 467 -5.66 -3.02 12.99
C LEU A 467 -4.71 -1.87 12.61
N LEU A 468 -5.05 -1.00 11.65
CA LEU A 468 -4.11 0.03 11.22
C LEU A 468 -3.92 1.12 12.28
N TYR A 469 -4.97 1.43 13.05
CA TYR A 469 -4.89 2.31 14.22
C TYR A 469 -4.05 1.68 15.34
N ALA A 470 -4.23 0.38 15.59
CA ALA A 470 -3.40 -0.36 16.54
C ALA A 470 -1.92 -0.37 16.10
N ALA A 471 -1.66 -0.60 14.81
CA ALA A 471 -0.34 -0.62 14.21
C ALA A 471 0.40 0.69 14.40
N ARG A 472 -0.26 1.83 14.16
CA ARG A 472 0.31 3.14 14.47
C ARG A 472 0.84 3.21 15.90
N ALA A 473 0.12 2.61 16.85
CA ALA A 473 0.50 2.67 18.24
C ALA A 473 1.59 1.65 18.61
N PHE A 474 1.53 0.39 18.13
CA PHE A 474 2.56 -0.62 18.43
C PHE A 474 3.84 -0.49 17.57
N PHE A 475 3.79 0.21 16.44
CA PHE A 475 4.97 0.64 15.65
C PHE A 475 5.51 2.01 16.06
N SER A 476 4.96 2.61 17.13
CA SER A 476 5.54 3.81 17.72
C SER A 476 7.02 3.59 18.06
N PRO A 477 7.91 4.53 17.70
CA PRO A 477 9.35 4.34 17.86
C PRO A 477 9.76 4.18 19.33
N LEU A 478 9.04 4.84 20.25
CA LEU A 478 9.05 4.51 21.67
C LEU A 478 7.68 3.97 22.07
N ALA A 479 7.64 2.85 22.77
CA ALA A 479 6.40 2.26 23.25
C ALA A 479 6.60 1.48 24.56
N PRO A 480 5.59 1.49 25.47
CA PRO A 480 5.58 0.55 26.58
C PRO A 480 5.13 -0.83 26.08
N ILE A 481 5.87 -1.87 26.45
CA ILE A 481 5.52 -3.28 26.24
C ILE A 481 5.13 -3.88 27.59
N LEU A 482 3.99 -4.57 27.64
CA LEU A 482 3.40 -4.99 28.90
C LEU A 482 3.03 -6.47 28.88
N TYR A 483 3.35 -7.17 29.96
CA TYR A 483 3.05 -8.58 30.15
C TYR A 483 2.49 -8.82 31.56
N VAL A 484 1.48 -9.68 31.68
CA VAL A 484 0.88 -10.04 32.98
C VAL A 484 1.17 -11.50 33.29
N SER A 485 1.74 -11.76 34.46
CA SER A 485 2.00 -13.11 34.96
C SER A 485 2.10 -13.14 36.48
N ASN A 486 1.62 -14.23 37.10
CA ASN A 486 1.75 -14.52 38.52
C ASN A 486 1.47 -13.29 39.43
N ASP A 487 0.25 -12.75 39.31
CA ASP A 487 -0.25 -11.55 40.04
C ASP A 487 0.58 -10.28 39.88
N LYS A 488 1.40 -10.19 38.83
CA LYS A 488 2.20 -9.00 38.51
C LYS A 488 2.02 -8.62 37.06
N ALA A 489 2.15 -7.32 36.78
CA ALA A 489 2.41 -6.80 35.46
C ALA A 489 3.88 -6.37 35.36
N TYR A 490 4.51 -6.72 34.25
CA TYR A 490 5.86 -6.34 33.88
C TYR A 490 5.77 -5.32 32.75
N ILE A 491 6.40 -4.17 32.94
CA ILE A 491 6.35 -3.07 31.98
C ILE A 491 7.78 -2.80 31.52
N TYR A 492 8.00 -2.95 30.22
CA TYR A 492 9.22 -2.61 29.51
C TYR A 492 8.96 -1.37 28.65
N VAL A 493 10.01 -0.64 28.31
CA VAL A 493 9.99 0.39 27.29
C VAL A 493 10.99 0.01 26.21
N VAL A 494 10.52 -0.02 24.97
CA VAL A 494 11.37 -0.25 23.78
C VAL A 494 11.68 1.08 23.10
N ASN A 495 12.89 1.22 22.59
CA ASN A 495 13.40 2.38 21.89
C ASN A 495 13.97 1.97 20.51
N ASP A 496 13.19 2.22 19.45
CA ASP A 496 13.64 2.01 18.07
C ASP A 496 14.34 3.25 17.47
N THR A 497 14.54 4.31 18.26
CA THR A 497 15.20 5.53 17.77
C THR A 497 16.72 5.36 17.77
N GLY A 498 17.42 6.23 17.02
CA GLY A 498 18.88 6.29 16.99
C GLY A 498 19.53 7.02 18.17
N LYS A 499 18.78 7.40 19.21
CA LYS A 499 19.30 8.15 20.36
C LYS A 499 18.76 7.60 21.69
N LYS A 500 19.50 7.87 22.77
CA LYS A 500 19.09 7.52 24.13
C LYS A 500 17.87 8.36 24.53
N GLU A 501 16.89 7.73 25.15
CA GLU A 501 15.61 8.36 25.48
C GLU A 501 15.25 8.18 26.95
N LYS A 502 14.62 9.20 27.53
CA LYS A 502 14.08 9.16 28.89
C LYS A 502 12.55 9.09 28.82
N ALA A 503 11.98 8.07 29.45
CA ALA A 503 10.55 7.84 29.49
C ALA A 503 10.01 7.91 30.92
N GLU A 504 8.92 8.66 31.09
CA GLU A 504 8.15 8.76 32.33
C GLU A 504 6.87 7.95 32.19
N LEU A 505 6.61 7.06 33.16
CA LEU A 505 5.45 6.19 33.15
C LEU A 505 4.55 6.47 34.36
N SER A 506 3.25 6.55 34.13
CA SER A 506 2.21 6.53 35.16
C SER A 506 1.35 5.28 34.98
N ILE A 507 1.47 4.33 35.90
CA ILE A 507 0.75 3.04 35.87
C ILE A 507 -0.36 3.07 36.92
N LYS A 508 -1.60 2.78 36.51
CA LYS A 508 -2.79 2.91 37.36
C LYS A 508 -3.63 1.64 37.29
N LEU A 509 -3.91 1.04 38.44
CA LEU A 509 -4.89 -0.03 38.59
C LEU A 509 -6.27 0.58 38.91
N ARG A 510 -7.26 0.18 38.11
CA ARG A 510 -8.63 0.71 38.14
C ARG A 510 -9.65 -0.41 38.03
N SER A 511 -10.80 -0.22 38.66
CA SER A 511 -11.98 -1.07 38.41
C SER A 511 -12.83 -0.54 37.25
N PHE A 512 -13.75 -1.37 36.73
CA PHE A 512 -14.71 -0.95 35.71
C PHE A 512 -15.77 0.04 36.20
N SER A 513 -15.96 0.21 37.51
CA SER A 513 -16.70 1.35 38.09
C SER A 513 -15.92 2.68 38.05
N GLY A 514 -14.64 2.66 37.66
CA GLY A 514 -13.76 3.82 37.68
C GLY A 514 -13.03 4.06 39.01
N SER A 515 -13.25 3.21 40.03
CA SER A 515 -12.60 3.36 41.33
C SER A 515 -11.08 3.18 41.24
N LYS A 516 -10.34 3.99 42.01
CA LYS A 516 -8.87 3.98 42.06
C LYS A 516 -8.38 2.91 43.03
N LYS A 517 -7.54 1.96 42.58
CA LYS A 517 -7.01 0.88 43.44
C LYS A 517 -5.52 1.05 43.78
N ASP A 518 -4.70 1.37 42.79
CA ASP A 518 -3.28 1.69 42.97
C ASP A 518 -2.82 2.61 41.82
N ALA A 519 -1.79 3.41 42.05
CA ALA A 519 -1.18 4.28 41.04
C ALA A 519 0.28 4.54 41.41
N ARG A 520 1.18 4.39 40.46
CA ARG A 520 2.62 4.58 40.65
C ARG A 520 3.25 5.26 39.45
N GLU A 521 4.31 6.00 39.71
CA GLU A 521 5.09 6.71 38.70
C GLU A 521 6.50 6.12 38.66
N TYR A 522 7.06 6.06 37.46
CA TYR A 522 8.37 5.50 37.18
C TYR A 522 9.07 6.34 36.12
N THR A 523 10.40 6.28 36.13
CA THR A 523 11.25 6.88 35.11
C THR A 523 12.28 5.86 34.70
N VAL A 524 12.51 5.75 33.40
CA VAL A 524 13.51 4.83 32.82
C VAL A 524 14.26 5.53 31.69
N GLU A 525 15.55 5.24 31.59
CA GLU A 525 16.35 5.59 30.42
C GLU A 525 16.53 4.34 29.56
N VAL A 526 16.42 4.49 28.24
CA VAL A 526 16.46 3.38 27.29
C VAL A 526 17.44 3.71 26.18
N GLU A 527 18.43 2.85 25.99
CA GLU A 527 19.46 3.01 24.96
C GLU A 527 18.87 2.81 23.55
N PRO A 528 19.47 3.41 22.50
CA PRO A 528 19.04 3.22 21.12
C PRO A 528 18.92 1.75 20.73
N GLY A 529 17.86 1.40 19.99
CA GLY A 529 17.66 0.04 19.46
C GLY A 529 17.47 -1.06 20.50
N SER A 530 17.12 -0.72 21.75
CA SER A 530 17.04 -1.64 22.89
C SER A 530 15.68 -1.59 23.60
N PHE A 531 15.51 -2.42 24.62
CA PHE A 531 14.39 -2.35 25.55
C PHE A 531 14.87 -2.43 26.99
N THR A 532 14.16 -1.82 27.93
CA THR A 532 14.51 -1.80 29.35
C THR A 532 13.29 -2.00 30.24
N LYS A 533 13.42 -2.80 31.31
CA LYS A 533 12.34 -2.98 32.28
C LYS A 533 12.15 -1.70 33.08
N ALA A 534 11.00 -1.08 32.96
CA ALA A 534 10.65 0.13 33.68
C ALA A 534 10.03 -0.17 35.05
N ALA A 535 9.18 -1.20 35.13
CA ALA A 535 8.45 -1.51 36.37
C ALA A 535 8.02 -2.97 36.49
N GLU A 536 7.91 -3.41 37.75
CA GLU A 536 7.06 -4.52 38.19
C GLU A 536 5.90 -3.96 39.03
N PHE A 537 4.67 -4.26 38.63
CA PHE A 537 3.47 -3.71 39.25
C PHE A 537 2.59 -4.83 39.84
N PRO A 538 2.30 -4.84 41.14
CA PRO A 538 1.49 -5.88 41.77
C PRO A 538 -0.01 -5.73 41.47
N LEU A 539 -0.71 -6.85 41.24
CA LEU A 539 -2.13 -6.90 40.87
C LEU A 539 -3.06 -7.37 42.01
N LYS A 540 -2.52 -7.85 43.14
CA LYS A 540 -3.27 -8.49 44.25
C LYS A 540 -4.38 -7.65 44.90
N ARG A 541 -4.52 -6.37 44.55
CA ARG A 541 -5.53 -5.45 45.11
C ARG A 541 -6.88 -5.50 44.42
N LEU A 542 -7.04 -6.34 43.39
CA LEU A 542 -8.27 -6.48 42.62
C LEU A 542 -8.37 -7.88 42.01
N SER A 543 -9.59 -8.42 41.92
CA SER A 543 -9.85 -9.60 41.09
C SER A 543 -9.54 -9.27 39.62
N ARG A 544 -9.03 -10.25 38.87
CA ARG A 544 -8.74 -10.08 37.44
C ARG A 544 -10.01 -9.75 36.63
N ALA A 545 -11.17 -10.24 37.07
CA ALA A 545 -12.45 -9.96 36.44
C ALA A 545 -12.94 -8.51 36.63
N ASP A 546 -12.43 -7.77 37.62
CA ASP A 546 -13.03 -6.49 38.05
C ASP A 546 -12.25 -5.26 37.62
N GLY A 547 -11.13 -5.41 36.90
CA GLY A 547 -10.41 -4.24 36.44
C GLY A 547 -9.30 -4.46 35.45
N PHE A 548 -8.54 -3.37 35.29
CA PHE A 548 -7.59 -3.17 34.22
C PHE A 548 -6.44 -2.30 34.68
N LEU A 549 -5.30 -2.41 34.00
CA LEU A 549 -4.22 -1.45 34.11
C LEU A 549 -4.35 -0.38 33.04
N TYR A 550 -4.08 0.85 33.42
CA TYR A 550 -3.92 1.98 32.52
C TYR A 550 -2.49 2.50 32.65
N VAL A 551 -1.75 2.48 31.55
CA VAL A 551 -0.36 2.92 31.48
C VAL A 551 -0.28 4.12 30.56
N LYS A 552 0.19 5.23 31.12
CA LYS A 552 0.57 6.43 30.37
C LYS A 552 2.08 6.47 30.32
N MET A 553 2.67 6.59 29.13
CA MET A 553 4.09 6.83 28.94
C MET A 553 4.26 8.17 28.23
N ALA A 554 5.14 9.01 28.73
CA ALA A 554 5.52 10.28 28.12
C ALA A 554 7.04 10.37 27.94
N THR A 555 7.45 10.90 26.81
CA THR A 555 8.81 11.39 26.54
C THR A 555 8.72 12.87 26.16
N LYS A 556 9.83 13.48 25.75
CA LYS A 556 9.82 14.85 25.22
C LYS A 556 8.84 15.03 24.05
N ASP A 557 8.84 14.05 23.14
CA ASP A 557 8.14 14.16 21.85
C ASP A 557 6.96 13.19 21.71
N ILE A 558 6.84 12.18 22.59
CA ILE A 558 5.87 11.09 22.44
C ILE A 558 5.02 10.91 23.70
N LEU A 559 3.69 10.89 23.49
CA LEU A 559 2.71 10.46 24.49
C LEU A 559 2.03 9.17 24.03
N ARG A 560 2.01 8.16 24.90
CA ARG A 560 1.30 6.90 24.68
C ARG A 560 0.43 6.53 25.86
N GLU A 561 -0.74 6.00 25.54
CA GLU A 561 -1.68 5.45 26.52
C GLU A 561 -1.97 4.00 26.13
N ARG A 562 -2.01 3.13 27.14
CA ARG A 562 -2.28 1.71 26.99
C ARG A 562 -3.19 1.21 28.09
N VAL A 563 -4.04 0.27 27.72
CA VAL A 563 -4.91 -0.48 28.62
C VAL A 563 -4.55 -1.94 28.55
N ILE A 564 -4.45 -2.58 29.71
CA ILE A 564 -4.32 -4.03 29.82
C ILE A 564 -5.53 -4.56 30.56
N LEU A 565 -6.28 -5.44 29.90
CA LEU A 565 -7.30 -6.25 30.54
C LEU A 565 -6.63 -7.33 31.38
N LEU A 566 -7.08 -7.52 32.63
CA LEU A 566 -6.46 -8.50 33.51
C LEU A 566 -6.94 -9.93 33.24
N ASP A 567 -8.04 -10.11 32.52
CA ASP A 567 -8.57 -11.40 32.06
C ASP A 567 -9.08 -11.27 30.62
N ARG A 568 -9.52 -12.38 30.02
CA ARG A 568 -10.18 -12.37 28.72
C ARG A 568 -11.47 -11.54 28.78
N PRO A 569 -11.81 -10.77 27.74
CA PRO A 569 -13.00 -9.91 27.72
C PRO A 569 -14.29 -10.56 28.25
N LYS A 570 -14.57 -11.82 27.88
CA LYS A 570 -15.77 -12.54 28.34
C LYS A 570 -15.85 -12.85 29.83
N ASN A 571 -14.72 -12.78 30.54
CA ASN A 571 -14.63 -13.03 31.98
C ASN A 571 -14.68 -11.73 32.79
N LEU A 572 -14.76 -10.57 32.13
CA LEU A 572 -14.72 -9.26 32.78
C LEU A 572 -16.11 -8.81 33.19
N ASN A 573 -16.21 -8.24 34.38
CA ASN A 573 -17.41 -7.58 34.89
C ASN A 573 -17.46 -6.14 34.38
N LEU A 574 -17.58 -5.99 33.05
CA LEU A 574 -17.67 -4.68 32.39
C LEU A 574 -18.95 -3.97 32.79
N GLU A 575 -18.85 -2.66 33.02
CA GLU A 575 -19.98 -1.80 33.32
C GLU A 575 -20.26 -0.89 32.12
N ASN A 576 -21.55 -0.60 31.85
CA ASN A 576 -21.92 0.32 30.78
C ASN A 576 -21.29 1.71 31.04
N PRO A 577 -20.42 2.21 30.13
CA PRO A 577 -19.74 3.47 30.32
C PRO A 577 -20.57 4.73 30.05
N GLU A 578 -21.79 4.58 29.51
CA GLU A 578 -22.69 5.70 29.15
C GLU A 578 -21.96 6.77 28.32
N ILE A 579 -21.40 6.34 27.18
CA ILE A 579 -20.63 7.23 26.29
C ILE A 579 -21.56 8.30 25.72
N LYS A 580 -21.13 9.56 25.81
CA LYS A 580 -21.77 10.71 25.18
C LYS A 580 -20.82 11.32 24.15
N ALA A 581 -21.36 11.70 23.01
CA ALA A 581 -20.61 12.35 21.93
C ALA A 581 -21.19 13.74 21.64
N GLU A 582 -20.33 14.74 21.63
CA GLU A 582 -20.61 16.10 21.17
C GLU A 582 -19.88 16.33 19.84
N PHE A 583 -20.53 16.98 18.88
CA PHE A 583 -20.00 17.17 17.53
C PHE A 583 -19.90 18.64 17.17
N SER A 584 -18.85 18.99 16.45
CA SER A 584 -18.71 20.31 15.82
C SER A 584 -17.99 20.18 14.50
N LYS A 585 -18.56 20.76 13.45
CA LYS A 585 -17.91 20.89 12.14
C LYS A 585 -16.77 21.91 12.23
N ALA A 586 -15.57 21.51 11.81
CA ALA A 586 -14.40 22.38 11.77
C ALA A 586 -14.30 23.12 10.43
N ASP A 587 -14.54 22.39 9.34
CA ASP A 587 -14.57 22.90 7.97
C ASP A 587 -15.46 21.99 7.09
N ALA A 588 -15.46 22.17 5.77
CA ALA A 588 -16.27 21.39 4.84
C ALA A 588 -16.12 19.86 4.98
N ARG A 589 -14.93 19.36 5.33
CA ARG A 589 -14.56 17.94 5.34
C ARG A 589 -14.14 17.42 6.72
N THR A 590 -14.06 18.27 7.71
CA THR A 590 -13.52 17.92 9.04
C THR A 590 -14.58 18.07 10.13
N VAL A 591 -14.76 17.01 10.95
CA VAL A 591 -15.66 16.99 12.12
C VAL A 591 -14.86 16.65 13.38
N TYR A 592 -15.06 17.42 14.44
CA TYR A 592 -14.58 17.08 15.79
C TYR A 592 -15.66 16.30 16.55
N ILE A 593 -15.25 15.20 17.16
CA ILE A 593 -16.09 14.28 17.93
C ILE A 593 -15.52 14.21 19.34
N LYS A 594 -16.15 14.92 20.26
CA LYS A 594 -15.77 14.94 21.67
C LYS A 594 -16.53 13.87 22.44
N LEU A 595 -15.80 12.92 22.98
CA LEU A 595 -16.31 11.78 23.73
C LEU A 595 -16.12 11.98 25.24
N LYS A 596 -17.19 11.70 25.98
CA LYS A 596 -17.24 11.64 27.45
C LYS A 596 -17.86 10.32 27.87
N ALA A 597 -17.50 9.82 29.04
CA ALA A 597 -18.08 8.60 29.61
C ALA A 597 -18.23 8.77 31.12
N SER A 598 -19.26 8.20 31.74
CA SER A 598 -19.45 8.24 33.19
C SER A 598 -18.64 7.14 33.91
N LYS A 599 -18.36 6.02 33.22
CA LYS A 599 -17.45 4.96 33.64
C LYS A 599 -16.36 4.73 32.57
N PRO A 600 -15.26 4.01 32.87
CA PRO A 600 -14.23 3.71 31.87
C PRO A 600 -14.80 3.03 30.61
N ALA A 601 -14.73 3.73 29.48
CA ALA A 601 -15.02 3.16 28.17
C ALA A 601 -13.70 2.68 27.55
N LEU A 602 -13.57 1.38 27.33
CA LEU A 602 -12.36 0.76 26.81
C LEU A 602 -12.56 0.28 25.38
N TYR A 603 -11.50 0.39 24.57
CA TYR A 603 -11.49 0.03 23.16
C TYR A 603 -12.63 0.70 22.38
N VAL A 604 -12.91 1.96 22.69
CA VAL A 604 -13.94 2.73 21.99
C VAL A 604 -13.54 2.85 20.53
N ALA A 605 -14.40 2.38 19.65
CA ALA A 605 -14.23 2.42 18.22
C ALA A 605 -15.31 3.27 17.53
N LEU A 606 -14.88 4.08 16.56
CA LEU A 606 -15.76 4.90 15.74
C LEU A 606 -15.80 4.33 14.31
N ASP A 607 -16.99 4.32 13.72
CA ASP A 607 -17.22 3.92 12.33
C ASP A 607 -18.19 4.91 11.67
N ALA A 608 -17.76 5.58 10.58
CA ALA A 608 -18.55 6.54 9.81
C ALA A 608 -19.45 5.90 8.73
N GLY A 609 -19.63 4.57 8.76
CA GLY A 609 -20.42 3.82 7.81
C GLY A 609 -19.79 3.82 6.42
N ASP A 610 -20.53 4.34 5.45
CA ASP A 610 -20.15 4.45 4.03
C ASP A 610 -19.48 5.78 3.67
N ILE A 611 -19.42 6.74 4.61
CA ILE A 611 -18.71 8.02 4.42
C ILE A 611 -17.20 7.74 4.36
N LYS A 612 -16.58 8.07 3.24
CA LYS A 612 -15.14 7.87 3.04
C LYS A 612 -14.35 8.90 3.84
N GLY A 613 -13.43 8.43 4.66
CA GLY A 613 -12.58 9.28 5.48
C GLY A 613 -11.80 8.48 6.51
N ILE A 614 -11.00 9.20 7.29
CA ILE A 614 -10.10 8.63 8.29
C ILE A 614 -10.35 9.33 9.62
N PHE A 615 -10.36 8.55 10.71
CA PHE A 615 -10.35 9.10 12.06
C PHE A 615 -8.91 9.42 12.49
N SER A 616 -8.72 10.49 13.25
CA SER A 616 -7.41 10.83 13.80
C SER A 616 -6.90 9.77 14.76
N ASP A 617 -7.80 9.05 15.44
CA ASP A 617 -7.51 7.90 16.29
C ASP A 617 -8.72 6.99 16.46
N ASN A 618 -8.45 5.73 16.79
CA ASN A 618 -9.47 4.69 17.01
C ASN A 618 -8.95 3.69 18.05
N LEU A 619 -9.79 2.78 18.56
CA LEU A 619 -9.46 1.89 19.69
C LEU A 619 -9.02 2.63 20.96
N ILE A 620 -9.67 3.76 21.25
CA ILE A 620 -9.25 4.64 22.35
C ILE A 620 -9.87 4.23 23.68
N SER A 621 -9.38 4.81 24.77
CA SER A 621 -10.00 4.71 26.09
C SER A 621 -10.49 6.07 26.58
N VAL A 622 -11.76 6.15 26.97
CA VAL A 622 -12.38 7.35 27.55
C VAL A 622 -12.55 7.12 29.04
N ARG A 623 -11.99 8.01 29.85
CA ARG A 623 -12.00 7.88 31.32
C ARG A 623 -13.08 8.80 31.91
N PRO A 624 -13.66 8.47 33.07
CA PRO A 624 -14.70 9.31 33.71
C PRO A 624 -14.32 10.77 33.96
N SER A 625 -13.02 11.02 34.11
CA SER A 625 -12.46 12.34 34.43
C SER A 625 -11.80 13.03 33.24
N ALA A 626 -11.95 12.48 32.03
CA ALA A 626 -11.29 13.00 30.84
C ALA A 626 -12.21 12.99 29.63
N GLU A 627 -12.11 14.05 28.83
CA GLU A 627 -12.70 14.11 27.50
C GLU A 627 -11.66 13.64 26.48
N LYS A 628 -12.11 13.00 25.39
CA LYS A 628 -11.26 12.66 24.24
C LYS A 628 -11.88 13.27 22.99
N THR A 629 -11.09 14.00 22.22
CA THR A 629 -11.54 14.55 20.94
C THR A 629 -10.91 13.76 19.81
N ILE A 630 -11.75 13.20 18.95
CA ILE A 630 -11.36 12.53 17.71
C ILE A 630 -11.73 13.43 16.55
N ILE A 631 -10.86 13.53 15.56
CA ILE A 631 -11.10 14.27 14.32
C ILE A 631 -11.46 13.24 13.26
N PHE A 632 -12.54 13.46 12.53
CA PHE A 632 -12.81 12.72 11.29
C PHE A 632 -12.57 13.65 10.11
N THR A 633 -11.77 13.19 9.15
CA THR A 633 -11.49 13.91 7.90
C THR A 633 -12.01 13.09 6.73
N ALA A 634 -13.04 13.60 6.05
CA ALA A 634 -13.63 12.97 4.88
C ALA A 634 -12.85 13.24 3.60
N GLU A 635 -13.02 12.35 2.61
CA GLU A 635 -12.54 12.59 1.25
C GLU A 635 -13.35 13.69 0.55
N ASP A 636 -14.66 13.71 0.81
CA ASP A 636 -15.64 14.64 0.24
C ASP A 636 -16.29 15.53 1.31
N ASP A 637 -17.02 16.54 0.88
CA ASP A 637 -17.70 17.48 1.79
C ASP A 637 -18.77 16.76 2.63
N ILE A 638 -18.76 17.04 3.93
CA ILE A 638 -19.62 16.35 4.90
C ILE A 638 -20.93 17.10 5.11
N ASN A 639 -22.04 16.37 4.95
CA ASN A 639 -23.31 16.73 5.55
C ASN A 639 -23.33 16.27 7.02
N GLU A 640 -23.43 17.22 7.96
CA GLU A 640 -23.32 16.93 9.39
C GLU A 640 -24.45 16.03 9.91
N THR A 641 -25.68 16.23 9.42
CA THR A 641 -26.83 15.41 9.80
C THR A 641 -26.65 13.97 9.33
N GLU A 642 -26.20 13.79 8.10
CA GLU A 642 -25.90 12.48 7.54
C GLU A 642 -24.78 11.79 8.34
N PHE A 643 -23.67 12.50 8.60
CA PHE A 643 -22.56 11.99 9.40
C PHE A 643 -23.00 11.50 10.77
N ARG A 644 -23.80 12.32 11.48
CA ARG A 644 -24.35 11.96 12.80
C ARG A 644 -25.25 10.74 12.73
N SER A 645 -26.02 10.57 11.65
CA SER A 645 -26.92 9.42 11.50
C SER A 645 -26.19 8.11 11.19
N LYS A 646 -25.03 8.20 10.53
CA LYS A 646 -24.23 7.06 10.11
C LYS A 646 -23.16 6.66 11.13
N LEU A 647 -22.68 7.60 11.94
CA LEU A 647 -21.64 7.34 12.92
C LEU A 647 -22.09 6.30 13.96
N LYS A 648 -21.33 5.23 14.08
CA LYS A 648 -21.44 4.24 15.16
C LYS A 648 -20.30 4.43 16.14
N ILE A 649 -20.62 4.29 17.43
CA ILE A 649 -19.65 4.30 18.53
C ILE A 649 -19.80 2.96 19.26
N MET A 650 -18.77 2.15 19.19
CA MET A 650 -18.72 0.81 19.77
C MET A 650 -17.70 0.79 20.90
N ASN A 651 -17.84 -0.15 21.83
CA ASN A 651 -16.88 -0.39 22.90
C ASN A 651 -16.88 -1.88 23.26
N LEU A 652 -16.04 -2.26 24.21
CA LEU A 652 -15.85 -3.66 24.61
C LEU A 652 -17.10 -4.35 25.17
N LEU A 653 -17.97 -3.61 25.88
CA LEU A 653 -19.31 -4.08 26.28
C LEU A 653 -20.21 -3.99 25.06
#